data_AF-A0A7W2M2J9-F1
#
_entry.id   AF-A0A7W2M2J9-F1
#
_cell.length_a   1.000
_cell.length_b   1.000
_cell.length_c   1.000
_cell.angle_alpha   90.00
_cell.angle_beta   90.00
_cell.angle_gamma   90.00
#
_symmetry.space_group_name_H-M   'P 1'
#
loop_
_entity.id
_entity.type
_entity.pdbx_description
1 polymer ?
#
loop_
_entity_poly.entity_id
_entity_poly.type
_entity_poly.pdbx_seq_one_letter_code
_entity_poly.pdbx_strand_id
1 'polypeptide(L)'
;MKINLQTPIDYLKGVGPNRADLLRSELGIHTYQDLINLFPNRYIDKTQYYKINQLQRHGADVQITGEITSLKDVGTGRGKRLVAIFKDDTGIMELVWFRGHKWIRDSIKYGKKYVIFGKTNWFNGVFNMPHPEMELLEEHEKNLRSAMQPIYPSTEKLANKGISNRVLNKIMQQLFLETKGRFEETLSANLLSDLKLISKSKALFNIHFPENQTLLSQAQFRLKFEELFYIQLQLIIKNLIHKSKIKGYNFEHVGAYFNSFYQEHLPFDLTNAQKRVLREIRADLGSNAQMNRLLQGDVGSGKTIVALMSMLMALDNGFQACLMAPTAILSVQHYHGLKELCKSLNISIELLTGSTKTSDRNKIHEALENGDLNILIGTHALLEDKVKFKNLGLAVIDEQHRFGVAQRSKLWHKNTSPPHILIMTATPIPRTLAMSVYGDLDVSVIDELPPGRKNVKTVHRYDKNRLKVFKFIRDEIAKGRQIYIVYPLIQESEKMDYKDLMDGYESITREFPMPEYQISIVHGKMKPADKDFEMQRFVKGETQIMVATTVIEVGVNVPNASVMIIESAERFGLSQLHQLRGRVGRGAEQSYCILMTSHKLSEDSKTRLQTMVSTNDGFEIAEVDLKLRGPGDLMGTQQSGVLNLKIADVIKDKDILQHARHYAKVILKADPSLALPEHKVLRYTYGQLTKYKNIWNYIS
;
A
#
# COMPACT_ATOMS: atom_id res chain seq x y z
N MET A 1 10.31 11.74 -41.66
CA MET A 1 11.24 11.13 -40.69
C MET A 1 10.49 10.89 -39.39
N LYS A 2 10.48 9.65 -38.90
CA LYS A 2 10.05 9.34 -37.52
C LYS A 2 10.99 10.07 -36.58
N ILE A 3 10.46 10.89 -35.68
CA ILE A 3 11.28 11.54 -34.67
C ILE A 3 11.55 10.53 -33.58
N ASN A 4 12.83 10.33 -33.29
CA ASN A 4 13.25 9.40 -32.27
C ASN A 4 13.05 10.05 -30.90
N LEU A 5 12.12 9.52 -30.09
CA LEU A 5 11.87 10.03 -28.73
C LEU A 5 13.03 9.70 -27.77
N GLN A 6 13.95 8.81 -28.16
CA GLN A 6 15.17 8.52 -27.41
C GLN A 6 16.28 9.57 -27.63
N THR A 7 16.01 10.63 -28.39
CA THR A 7 16.95 11.74 -28.56
C THR A 7 17.26 12.38 -27.19
N PRO A 8 18.55 12.60 -26.84
CA PRO A 8 18.92 13.29 -25.61
C PRO A 8 18.32 14.69 -25.50
N ILE A 9 17.99 15.10 -24.29
CA ILE A 9 17.28 16.36 -24.03
C ILE A 9 18.09 17.61 -24.42
N ASP A 10 19.42 17.54 -24.51
CA ASP A 10 20.29 18.67 -24.90
C ASP A 10 20.05 19.13 -26.34
N TYR A 11 19.51 18.25 -27.20
CA TYR A 11 19.20 18.59 -28.58
C TYR A 11 17.88 19.35 -28.72
N LEU A 12 17.06 19.40 -27.67
CA LEU A 12 15.79 20.13 -27.70
C LEU A 12 16.05 21.63 -27.67
N LYS A 13 15.53 22.36 -28.66
CA LYS A 13 15.77 23.81 -28.75
C LYS A 13 15.27 24.51 -27.46
N GLY A 14 16.15 25.31 -26.85
CA GLY A 14 15.86 26.00 -25.58
C GLY A 14 16.31 25.23 -24.32
N VAL A 15 16.84 24.02 -24.48
CA VAL A 15 17.54 23.25 -23.44
C VAL A 15 19.04 23.26 -23.75
N GLY A 16 19.78 24.18 -23.15
CA GLY A 16 21.26 24.15 -23.20
C GLY A 16 21.84 23.10 -22.24
N PRO A 17 23.16 22.80 -22.33
CA PRO A 17 23.82 21.78 -21.52
C PRO A 17 23.55 21.92 -20.01
N ASN A 18 23.68 23.14 -19.48
CA ASN A 18 23.43 23.43 -18.08
C ASN A 18 21.98 23.12 -17.64
N ARG A 19 20.99 23.34 -18.53
CA ARG A 19 19.58 23.02 -18.24
C ARG A 19 19.34 21.52 -18.36
N ALA A 20 19.94 20.86 -19.34
CA ALA A 20 19.84 19.41 -19.49
C ALA A 20 20.38 18.69 -18.25
N ASP A 21 21.54 19.08 -17.73
CA ASP A 21 22.12 18.46 -16.53
C ASP A 21 21.25 18.66 -15.28
N LEU A 22 20.59 19.82 -15.16
CA LEU A 22 19.60 20.07 -14.11
C LEU A 22 18.36 19.19 -14.24
N LEU A 23 17.79 19.08 -15.45
CA LEU A 23 16.63 18.23 -15.70
C LEU A 23 16.95 16.75 -15.45
N ARG A 24 18.16 16.30 -15.79
CA ARG A 24 18.65 14.94 -15.48
C ARG A 24 18.80 14.70 -13.99
N SER A 25 19.52 15.58 -13.30
CA SER A 25 19.86 15.39 -11.89
C SER A 25 18.67 15.54 -10.95
N GLU A 26 17.74 16.46 -11.25
CA GLU A 26 16.63 16.79 -10.35
C GLU A 26 15.33 16.05 -10.69
N LEU A 27 15.06 15.79 -11.98
CA LEU A 27 13.81 15.15 -12.45
C LEU A 27 14.03 13.82 -13.18
N GLY A 28 15.28 13.39 -13.37
CA GLY A 28 15.57 12.16 -14.12
C GLY A 28 15.24 12.24 -15.61
N ILE A 29 15.19 13.44 -16.19
CA ILE A 29 14.80 13.65 -17.59
C ILE A 29 16.06 13.62 -18.47
N HIS A 30 16.27 12.51 -19.18
CA HIS A 30 17.44 12.33 -20.05
C HIS A 30 17.12 12.52 -21.54
N THR A 31 15.90 12.17 -21.94
CA THR A 31 15.47 12.10 -23.35
C THR A 31 14.17 12.88 -23.59
N TYR A 32 13.81 13.08 -24.86
CA TYR A 32 12.52 13.67 -25.25
C TYR A 32 11.34 12.87 -24.68
N GLN A 33 11.52 11.56 -24.61
CA GLN A 33 10.58 10.62 -24.04
C GLN A 33 10.38 10.78 -22.53
N ASP A 34 11.43 11.11 -21.79
CA ASP A 34 11.30 11.39 -20.36
C ASP A 34 10.54 12.71 -20.15
N LEU A 35 10.79 13.70 -21.02
CA LEU A 35 10.14 15.01 -20.94
C LEU A 35 8.65 14.94 -21.23
N ILE A 36 8.20 14.26 -22.30
CA ILE A 36 6.76 14.11 -22.60
C ILE A 36 6.00 13.34 -21.50
N ASN A 37 6.73 12.63 -20.65
CA ASN A 37 6.20 11.89 -19.52
C ASN A 37 6.26 12.65 -18.19
N LEU A 38 6.73 13.91 -18.21
CA LEU A 38 6.65 14.80 -17.06
C LEU A 38 5.22 15.37 -17.00
N PHE A 39 4.31 14.66 -16.35
CA PHE A 39 2.91 15.09 -16.27
C PHE A 39 2.72 16.27 -15.30
N PRO A 40 1.76 17.19 -15.58
CA PRO A 40 1.41 18.26 -14.64
C PRO A 40 0.75 17.72 -13.36
N ASN A 41 1.11 18.27 -12.20
CA ASN A 41 0.50 17.92 -10.91
C ASN A 41 -0.82 18.65 -10.66
N ARG A 42 -1.01 19.80 -11.30
CA ARG A 42 -2.23 20.62 -11.23
C ARG A 42 -2.40 21.44 -12.49
N TYR A 43 -3.65 21.86 -12.73
CA TYR A 43 -4.03 22.75 -13.82
C TYR A 43 -4.64 23.99 -13.22
N ILE A 44 -4.21 25.15 -13.70
CA ILE A 44 -4.82 26.43 -13.35
C ILE A 44 -5.75 26.82 -14.48
N ASP A 45 -7.02 26.96 -14.17
CA ASP A 45 -7.97 27.55 -15.10
C ASP A 45 -7.74 29.06 -15.16
N LYS A 46 -7.33 29.55 -16.34
CA LYS A 46 -7.12 30.98 -16.64
C LYS A 46 -8.19 31.53 -17.59
N THR A 47 -9.27 30.78 -17.84
CA THR A 47 -10.36 31.21 -18.71
C THR A 47 -11.27 32.25 -18.06
N GLN A 48 -11.43 32.20 -16.74
CA GLN A 48 -12.38 33.05 -16.03
C GLN A 48 -11.73 34.32 -15.50
N TYR A 49 -12.28 35.46 -15.92
CA TYR A 49 -11.95 36.77 -15.39
C TYR A 49 -12.95 37.14 -14.30
N TYR A 50 -12.43 37.49 -13.13
CA TYR A 50 -13.21 37.97 -12.00
C TYR A 50 -13.09 39.48 -11.89
N LYS A 51 -14.16 40.12 -11.44
CA LYS A 51 -14.11 41.51 -10.95
C LYS A 51 -13.81 41.53 -9.45
N ILE A 52 -13.21 42.61 -8.94
CA ILE A 52 -12.79 42.72 -7.53
C ILE A 52 -13.99 42.53 -6.58
N ASN A 53 -15.18 43.00 -6.95
CA ASN A 53 -16.40 42.82 -6.15
C ASN A 53 -16.97 41.40 -6.13
N GLN A 54 -16.53 40.51 -7.03
CA GLN A 54 -16.96 39.11 -7.11
C GLN A 54 -16.04 38.17 -6.32
N LEU A 55 -14.95 38.71 -5.76
CA LEU A 55 -13.98 37.92 -5.02
C LEU A 55 -14.57 37.40 -3.72
N GLN A 56 -14.39 36.10 -3.48
CA GLN A 56 -14.75 35.48 -2.21
C GLN A 56 -13.61 35.65 -1.20
N ARG A 57 -13.96 35.69 0.09
CA ARG A 57 -12.98 35.83 1.19
C ARG A 57 -12.14 34.57 1.43
N HIS A 58 -12.48 33.46 0.78
CA HIS A 58 -11.71 32.23 0.82
C HIS A 58 -10.63 32.30 -0.25
N GLY A 59 -9.35 32.32 0.17
CA GLY A 59 -8.22 32.65 -0.70
C GLY A 59 -8.05 31.71 -1.89
N ALA A 60 -8.64 32.09 -3.01
CA ALA A 60 -8.62 31.41 -4.29
C ALA A 60 -7.64 32.08 -5.25
N ASP A 61 -7.08 31.29 -6.17
CA ASP A 61 -6.33 31.80 -7.31
C ASP A 61 -7.31 32.38 -8.33
N VAL A 62 -7.16 33.66 -8.68
CA VAL A 62 -8.09 34.37 -9.57
C VAL A 62 -7.31 35.19 -10.60
N GLN A 63 -7.95 35.41 -11.75
CA GLN A 63 -7.46 36.30 -12.79
C GLN A 63 -8.32 37.56 -12.86
N ILE A 64 -7.68 38.74 -12.82
CA ILE A 64 -8.37 40.04 -12.80
C ILE A 64 -7.69 40.99 -13.79
N THR A 65 -8.50 41.81 -14.45
CA THR A 65 -8.05 42.89 -15.33
C THR A 65 -8.26 44.24 -14.68
N GLY A 66 -7.27 45.11 -14.75
CA GLY A 66 -7.34 46.42 -14.11
C GLY A 66 -6.06 47.23 -14.33
N GLU A 67 -5.92 48.33 -13.62
CA GLU A 67 -4.79 49.25 -13.74
C GLU A 67 -4.10 49.47 -12.39
N ILE A 68 -2.80 49.73 -12.43
CA ILE A 68 -2.05 50.12 -11.23
C ILE A 68 -2.06 51.64 -11.11
N THR A 69 -2.61 52.13 -10.02
CA THR A 69 -2.80 53.56 -9.76
C THR A 69 -1.69 54.16 -8.90
N SER A 70 -1.10 53.39 -7.98
CA SER A 70 -0.01 53.86 -7.14
C SER A 70 0.89 52.73 -6.63
N LEU A 71 2.11 53.09 -6.22
CA LEU A 71 3.10 52.21 -5.60
C LEU A 71 3.60 52.85 -4.30
N LYS A 72 3.70 52.06 -3.23
CA LYS A 72 4.16 52.46 -1.90
C LYS A 72 5.17 51.45 -1.34
N ASP A 73 6.24 51.95 -0.71
CA ASP A 73 7.09 51.11 0.14
C ASP A 73 6.51 51.13 1.56
N VAL A 74 6.28 49.95 2.14
CA VAL A 74 5.71 49.81 3.48
C VAL A 74 6.67 48.99 4.34
N GLY A 75 6.94 49.46 5.56
CA GLY A 75 7.82 48.82 6.54
C GLY A 75 9.30 49.25 6.49
N THR A 76 10.06 48.88 7.51
CA THR A 76 11.51 49.18 7.67
C THR A 76 12.31 47.90 7.94
N GLY A 77 13.59 47.88 7.55
CA GLY A 77 14.50 46.74 7.77
C GLY A 77 14.06 45.43 7.06
N ARG A 78 14.09 44.30 7.77
CA ARG A 78 13.70 42.96 7.27
C ARG A 78 12.21 42.83 6.90
N GLY A 79 11.36 43.79 7.29
CA GLY A 79 9.93 43.81 6.99
C GLY A 79 9.53 44.69 5.79
N LYS A 80 10.50 45.19 5.01
CA LYS A 80 10.23 46.05 3.86
C LYS A 80 9.44 45.28 2.78
N ARG A 81 8.32 45.83 2.33
CA ARG A 81 7.49 45.29 1.24
C ARG A 81 7.07 46.40 0.27
N LEU A 82 6.94 46.04 -1.00
CA LEU A 82 6.38 46.91 -2.03
C LEU A 82 4.89 46.62 -2.15
N VAL A 83 4.05 47.64 -2.12
CA VAL A 83 2.60 47.53 -2.27
C VAL A 83 2.17 48.38 -3.46
N ALA A 84 1.49 47.77 -4.44
CA ALA A 84 0.84 48.50 -5.52
C ALA A 84 -0.68 48.50 -5.32
N ILE A 85 -1.32 49.65 -5.53
CA ILE A 85 -2.78 49.75 -5.55
C ILE A 85 -3.25 49.41 -6.95
N PHE A 86 -4.00 48.32 -7.05
CA PHE A 86 -4.60 47.83 -8.29
C PHE A 86 -6.10 48.08 -8.26
N LYS A 87 -6.62 48.66 -9.33
CA LYS A 87 -8.01 49.10 -9.45
C LYS A 87 -8.65 48.50 -10.68
N ASP A 88 -9.88 48.02 -10.54
CA ASP A 88 -10.77 47.71 -11.65
C ASP A 88 -12.01 48.63 -11.60
N ASP A 89 -12.98 48.39 -12.48
CA ASP A 89 -14.20 49.20 -12.54
C ASP A 89 -15.10 49.07 -11.30
N THR A 90 -14.83 48.11 -10.41
CA THR A 90 -15.70 47.74 -9.28
C THR A 90 -15.09 47.93 -7.90
N GLY A 91 -13.77 48.01 -7.79
CA GLY A 91 -13.10 48.08 -6.51
C GLY A 91 -11.58 48.27 -6.60
N ILE A 92 -10.94 48.12 -5.45
CA ILE A 92 -9.51 48.31 -5.25
C ILE A 92 -8.96 47.11 -4.48
N MET A 93 -7.75 46.67 -4.84
CA MET A 93 -6.98 45.68 -4.10
C MET A 93 -5.50 46.03 -4.03
N GLU A 94 -4.78 45.40 -3.11
CA GLU A 94 -3.35 45.62 -2.91
C GLU A 94 -2.51 44.46 -3.49
N LEU A 95 -1.57 44.75 -4.37
CA LEU A 95 -0.57 43.78 -4.83
C LEU A 95 0.68 43.92 -3.97
N VAL A 96 1.15 42.83 -3.37
CA VAL A 96 2.20 42.89 -2.32
C VAL A 96 3.42 42.06 -2.72
N TRP A 97 4.62 42.64 -2.66
CA TRP A 97 5.88 41.92 -2.90
C TRP A 97 6.84 42.07 -1.72
N PHE A 98 7.24 40.92 -1.17
CA PHE A 98 8.21 40.83 -0.05
C PHE A 98 9.66 40.70 -0.52
N ARG A 99 9.88 40.45 -1.82
CA ARG A 99 11.21 40.31 -2.45
C ARG A 99 11.18 40.94 -3.84
N GLY A 100 12.35 41.37 -4.35
CA GLY A 100 12.49 41.86 -5.73
C GLY A 100 11.97 43.29 -5.98
N HIS A 101 11.74 44.07 -4.92
CA HIS A 101 11.09 45.40 -4.96
C HIS A 101 11.63 46.34 -6.04
N LYS A 102 12.96 46.37 -6.24
CA LYS A 102 13.61 47.27 -7.20
C LYS A 102 13.25 46.92 -8.65
N TRP A 103 13.39 45.64 -9.00
CA TRP A 103 13.07 45.14 -10.35
C TRP A 103 11.58 45.27 -10.70
N ILE A 104 10.70 45.02 -9.73
CA ILE A 104 9.24 45.14 -9.91
C ILE A 104 8.84 46.60 -10.09
N ARG A 105 9.44 47.52 -9.33
CA ARG A 105 9.19 48.96 -9.50
C ARG A 105 9.54 49.42 -10.91
N ASP A 106 10.69 48.96 -11.44
CA ASP A 106 11.16 49.37 -12.76
C ASP A 106 10.33 48.74 -13.90
N SER A 107 9.63 47.63 -13.66
CA SER A 107 8.82 46.93 -14.67
C SER A 107 7.36 47.40 -14.76
N ILE A 108 6.84 48.07 -13.73
CA ILE A 108 5.46 48.56 -13.69
C ILE A 108 5.32 49.87 -14.49
N LYS A 109 4.32 49.90 -15.38
CA LYS A 109 3.95 51.05 -16.20
C LYS A 109 2.61 51.60 -15.74
N TYR A 110 2.59 52.83 -15.24
CA TYR A 110 1.35 53.50 -14.83
C TYR A 110 0.40 53.74 -16.00
N GLY A 111 -0.91 53.72 -15.74
CA GLY A 111 -1.95 54.01 -16.72
C GLY A 111 -2.16 52.95 -17.82
N LYS A 112 -1.50 51.78 -17.71
CA LYS A 112 -1.75 50.64 -18.58
C LYS A 112 -2.61 49.58 -17.88
N LYS A 113 -3.43 48.88 -18.66
CA LYS A 113 -4.19 47.72 -18.18
C LYS A 113 -3.27 46.49 -18.06
N TYR A 114 -3.34 45.84 -16.92
CA TYR A 114 -2.67 44.59 -16.59
C TYR A 114 -3.68 43.48 -16.39
N VAL A 115 -3.27 42.28 -16.78
CA VAL A 115 -3.87 41.03 -16.31
C VAL A 115 -3.03 40.55 -15.15
N ILE A 116 -3.65 40.43 -13.98
CA ILE A 116 -3.00 39.90 -12.78
C ILE A 116 -3.57 38.53 -12.46
N PHE A 117 -2.71 37.63 -12.00
CA PHE A 117 -3.08 36.28 -11.59
C PHE A 117 -2.37 35.91 -10.29
N GLY A 118 -3.11 35.36 -9.33
CA GLY A 118 -2.53 34.85 -8.09
C GLY A 118 -3.55 34.62 -7.00
N LYS A 119 -3.06 34.16 -5.85
CA LYS A 119 -3.89 33.84 -4.69
C LYS A 119 -4.36 35.10 -4.00
N THR A 120 -5.67 35.26 -3.84
CA THR A 120 -6.25 36.34 -3.07
C THR A 120 -6.17 36.05 -1.57
N ASN A 121 -5.89 37.08 -0.79
CA ASN A 121 -5.99 37.09 0.66
C ASN A 121 -6.90 38.23 1.08
N TRP A 122 -7.64 38.04 2.16
CA TRP A 122 -8.45 39.08 2.76
C TRP A 122 -7.81 39.52 4.08
N PHE A 123 -7.37 40.78 4.16
CA PHE A 123 -6.73 41.32 5.37
C PHE A 123 -7.11 42.78 5.56
N ASN A 124 -7.44 43.19 6.80
CA ASN A 124 -7.85 44.56 7.14
C ASN A 124 -8.96 45.16 6.25
N GLY A 125 -9.91 44.34 5.80
CA GLY A 125 -11.05 44.81 5.00
C GLY A 125 -10.74 45.05 3.52
N VAL A 126 -9.54 44.72 3.04
CA VAL A 126 -9.13 44.88 1.65
C VAL A 126 -8.58 43.56 1.12
N PHE A 127 -8.86 43.25 -0.15
CA PHE A 127 -8.20 42.15 -0.83
C PHE A 127 -6.75 42.50 -1.10
N ASN A 128 -5.84 41.56 -0.83
CA ASN A 128 -4.46 41.65 -1.27
C ASN A 128 -4.03 40.39 -2.03
N MET A 129 -3.09 40.54 -2.94
CA MET A 129 -2.52 39.45 -3.73
C MET A 129 -0.99 39.49 -3.57
N PRO A 130 -0.39 38.57 -2.80
CA PRO A 130 1.06 38.52 -2.64
C PRO A 130 1.72 37.87 -3.86
N HIS A 131 2.77 38.52 -4.37
CA HIS A 131 3.56 38.08 -5.52
C HIS A 131 2.72 37.64 -6.74
N PRO A 132 1.83 38.51 -7.27
CA PRO A 132 1.03 38.18 -8.45
C PRO A 132 1.90 37.99 -9.69
N GLU A 133 1.49 37.08 -10.57
CA GLU A 133 1.91 37.10 -11.96
C GLU A 133 1.23 38.28 -12.64
N MET A 134 2.00 39.07 -13.39
CA MET A 134 1.49 40.24 -14.10
C MET A 134 1.93 40.22 -15.55
N GLU A 135 1.00 40.54 -16.45
CA GLU A 135 1.25 40.73 -17.87
C GLU A 135 0.44 41.94 -18.36
N LEU A 136 0.97 42.68 -19.33
CA LEU A 136 0.21 43.75 -19.98
C LEU A 136 -0.95 43.14 -20.75
N LEU A 137 -2.14 43.75 -20.70
CA LEU A 137 -3.32 43.22 -21.41
C LEU A 137 -3.04 43.05 -22.93
N GLU A 138 -2.33 44.00 -23.54
CA GLU A 138 -1.91 43.96 -24.95
C GLU A 138 -1.00 42.75 -25.28
N GLU A 139 -0.13 42.34 -24.36
CA GLU A 139 0.74 41.17 -24.52
C GLU A 139 -0.05 39.87 -24.26
N HIS A 140 -0.93 39.92 -23.26
CA HIS A 140 -1.79 38.82 -22.89
C HIS A 140 -2.74 38.41 -24.03
N GLU A 141 -3.31 39.37 -24.75
CA GLU A 141 -4.19 39.12 -25.90
C GLU A 141 -3.45 38.54 -27.11
N LYS A 142 -2.14 38.80 -27.26
CA LYS A 142 -1.31 38.29 -28.36
C LYS A 142 -0.83 36.85 -28.14
N ASN A 143 -0.81 36.37 -26.90
CA ASN A 143 -0.38 35.02 -26.58
C ASN A 143 -1.48 33.99 -26.89
N LEU A 144 -1.09 32.83 -27.43
CA LEU A 144 -1.97 31.68 -27.61
C LEU A 144 -2.61 31.30 -26.27
N ARG A 145 -3.94 31.44 -26.19
CA ARG A 145 -4.72 31.08 -25.01
C ARG A 145 -4.67 29.57 -24.80
N SER A 146 -4.02 29.12 -23.73
CA SER A 146 -4.33 27.81 -23.15
C SER A 146 -5.47 28.01 -22.17
N ALA A 147 -6.60 27.33 -22.37
CA ALA A 147 -7.74 27.44 -21.46
C ALA A 147 -7.31 27.13 -20.01
N MET A 148 -6.44 26.13 -19.86
CA MET A 148 -5.86 25.76 -18.59
C MET A 148 -4.34 25.70 -18.71
N GLN A 149 -3.65 26.29 -17.73
CA GLN A 149 -2.20 26.28 -17.66
C GLN A 149 -1.72 25.08 -16.83
N PRO A 150 -0.91 24.17 -17.39
CA PRO A 150 -0.35 23.06 -16.63
C PRO A 150 0.74 23.56 -15.66
N ILE A 151 0.81 22.93 -14.49
CA ILE A 151 1.89 23.10 -13.52
C ILE A 151 2.65 21.80 -13.36
N TYR A 152 3.91 21.82 -13.76
CA TYR A 152 4.83 20.70 -13.65
C TYR A 152 5.47 20.63 -12.25
N PRO A 153 5.89 19.43 -11.82
CA PRO A 153 6.77 19.26 -10.66
C PRO A 153 8.01 20.16 -10.74
N SER A 154 8.41 20.75 -9.62
CA SER A 154 9.61 21.59 -9.54
C SER A 154 10.31 21.38 -8.21
N THR A 155 11.64 21.43 -8.20
CA THR A 155 12.48 21.38 -7.01
C THR A 155 13.01 22.78 -6.68
N GLU A 156 13.40 23.01 -5.43
CA GLU A 156 13.97 24.31 -5.02
C GLU A 156 15.20 24.69 -5.86
N LYS A 157 16.03 23.70 -6.21
CA LYS A 157 17.21 23.91 -7.06
C LYS A 157 16.84 24.31 -8.49
N LEU A 158 15.81 23.72 -9.08
CA LEU A 158 15.31 24.12 -10.40
C LEU A 158 14.81 25.57 -10.39
N ALA A 159 14.02 25.93 -9.38
CA ALA A 159 13.50 27.28 -9.22
C ALA A 159 14.63 28.30 -9.01
N ASN A 160 15.60 28.01 -8.14
CA ASN A 160 16.74 28.88 -7.86
C ASN A 160 17.66 29.10 -9.07
N LYS A 161 17.76 28.11 -9.97
CA LYS A 161 18.54 28.22 -11.22
C LYS A 161 17.70 28.71 -12.42
N GLY A 162 16.52 29.25 -12.17
CA GLY A 162 15.70 29.93 -13.19
C GLY A 162 14.91 29.01 -14.12
N ILE A 163 14.81 27.71 -13.81
CA ILE A 163 13.90 26.79 -14.51
C ILE A 163 12.52 26.90 -13.84
N SER A 164 11.78 27.94 -14.24
CA SER A 164 10.40 28.16 -13.78
C SER A 164 9.40 27.29 -14.56
N ASN A 165 8.17 27.19 -14.06
CA ASN A 165 7.09 26.49 -14.75
C ASN A 165 6.81 27.09 -16.16
N ARG A 166 7.09 28.38 -16.37
CA ARG A 166 7.01 29.03 -17.69
C ARG A 166 8.07 28.50 -18.65
N VAL A 167 9.28 28.23 -18.16
CA VAL A 167 10.37 27.64 -18.94
C VAL A 167 10.05 26.20 -19.31
N LEU A 168 9.59 25.39 -18.35
CA LEU A 168 9.15 24.01 -18.61
C LEU A 168 8.03 23.94 -19.65
N ASN A 169 7.03 24.83 -19.55
CA ASN A 169 5.98 24.94 -20.56
C ASN A 169 6.52 25.23 -21.96
N LYS A 170 7.45 26.17 -22.12
CA LYS A 170 8.07 26.47 -23.41
C LYS A 170 8.87 25.30 -23.97
N ILE A 171 9.61 24.60 -23.12
CA ILE A 171 10.37 23.40 -23.49
C ILE A 171 9.40 22.30 -23.97
N MET A 172 8.29 22.09 -23.27
CA MET A 172 7.25 21.13 -23.67
C MET A 172 6.59 21.53 -25.01
N GLN A 173 6.25 22.81 -25.20
CA GLN A 173 5.71 23.30 -26.48
C GLN A 173 6.68 23.04 -27.64
N GLN A 174 7.96 23.31 -27.43
CA GLN A 174 8.99 23.04 -28.43
C GLN A 174 9.06 21.55 -28.78
N LEU A 175 8.91 20.65 -27.80
CA LEU A 175 8.86 19.21 -28.05
C LEU A 175 7.69 18.82 -28.95
N PHE A 176 6.49 19.39 -28.72
CA PHE A 176 5.33 19.16 -29.59
C PHE A 176 5.52 19.72 -31.01
N LEU A 177 6.20 20.86 -31.15
CA LEU A 177 6.53 21.43 -32.45
C LEU A 177 7.51 20.54 -33.21
N GLU A 178 8.57 20.06 -32.55
CA GLU A 178 9.54 19.16 -33.16
C GLU A 178 8.86 17.85 -33.59
N THR A 179 8.16 17.18 -32.68
CA THR A 179 7.43 15.92 -32.93
C THR A 179 6.22 16.05 -33.87
N LYS A 180 5.83 17.28 -34.22
CA LYS A 180 4.57 17.60 -34.94
C LYS A 180 3.32 17.05 -34.23
N GLY A 181 3.40 16.82 -32.92
CA GLY A 181 2.34 16.22 -32.11
C GLY A 181 1.89 14.83 -32.56
N ARG A 182 2.75 14.07 -33.27
CA ARG A 182 2.44 12.73 -33.77
C ARG A 182 3.16 11.65 -32.97
N PHE A 183 2.39 10.85 -32.25
CA PHE A 183 2.86 9.74 -31.43
C PHE A 183 2.22 8.44 -31.90
N GLU A 184 3.01 7.35 -31.88
CA GLU A 184 2.52 6.04 -32.30
C GLU A 184 1.52 5.50 -31.29
N GLU A 185 0.41 4.94 -31.79
CA GLU A 185 -0.59 4.33 -30.94
C GLU A 185 -0.04 3.08 -30.25
N THR A 186 -0.50 2.87 -29.02
CA THR A 186 -0.04 1.78 -28.17
C THR A 186 -1.15 0.80 -27.87
N LEU A 187 -2.42 1.19 -27.91
CA LEU A 187 -3.52 0.25 -27.72
C LEU A 187 -4.01 -0.29 -29.07
N SER A 188 -4.63 -1.47 -29.06
CA SER A 188 -5.29 -2.01 -30.25
C SER A 188 -6.52 -1.19 -30.62
N ALA A 189 -6.90 -1.21 -31.89
CA ALA A 189 -8.10 -0.49 -32.37
C ALA A 189 -9.38 -0.93 -31.63
N ASN A 190 -9.51 -2.23 -31.33
CA ASN A 190 -10.65 -2.79 -30.59
C ASN A 190 -10.73 -2.19 -29.17
N LEU A 191 -9.60 -2.08 -28.46
CA LEU A 191 -9.59 -1.44 -27.14
C LEU A 191 -9.98 0.03 -27.21
N LEU A 192 -9.54 0.74 -28.25
CA LEU A 192 -9.91 2.14 -28.44
C LEU A 192 -11.42 2.30 -28.68
N SER A 193 -12.03 1.45 -29.51
CA SER A 193 -13.46 1.50 -29.81
C SER A 193 -14.32 1.12 -28.61
N ASP A 194 -13.99 0.01 -27.94
CA ASP A 194 -14.80 -0.54 -26.85
C ASP A 194 -14.87 0.40 -25.65
N LEU A 195 -13.74 1.03 -25.33
CA LEU A 195 -13.60 1.95 -24.21
C LEU A 195 -13.80 3.42 -24.61
N LYS A 196 -14.13 3.70 -25.88
CA LYS A 196 -14.29 5.05 -26.45
C LYS A 196 -13.12 5.98 -26.12
N LEU A 197 -11.92 5.43 -26.21
CA LEU A 197 -10.68 6.10 -25.84
C LEU A 197 -10.20 7.04 -26.94
N ILE A 198 -9.72 8.23 -26.56
CA ILE A 198 -9.05 9.13 -27.50
C ILE A 198 -7.67 8.56 -27.91
N SER A 199 -7.19 8.95 -29.09
CA SER A 199 -5.88 8.51 -29.57
C SER A 199 -4.74 9.02 -28.69
N LYS A 200 -3.62 8.29 -28.66
CA LYS A 200 -2.45 8.65 -27.84
C LYS A 200 -1.96 10.07 -28.09
N SER A 201 -1.89 10.49 -29.36
CA SER A 201 -1.47 11.84 -29.73
C SER A 201 -2.40 12.92 -29.15
N LYS A 202 -3.72 12.69 -29.16
CA LYS A 202 -4.69 13.61 -28.56
C LYS A 202 -4.61 13.62 -27.03
N ALA A 203 -4.37 12.46 -26.41
CA ALA A 203 -4.22 12.33 -24.98
C ALA A 203 -2.97 13.06 -24.47
N LEU A 204 -1.82 12.84 -25.11
CA LEU A 204 -0.57 13.54 -24.78
C LEU A 204 -0.71 15.05 -25.01
N PHE A 205 -1.38 15.49 -26.08
CA PHE A 205 -1.61 16.90 -26.27
C PHE A 205 -2.47 17.50 -25.14
N ASN A 206 -3.63 16.88 -24.83
CA ASN A 206 -4.56 17.44 -23.86
C ASN A 206 -4.12 17.26 -22.39
N ILE A 207 -3.20 16.35 -22.06
CA ILE A 207 -2.63 16.29 -20.71
C ILE A 207 -1.65 17.45 -20.47
N HIS A 208 -0.94 17.92 -21.50
CA HIS A 208 0.00 19.05 -21.37
C HIS A 208 -0.67 20.39 -21.69
N PHE A 209 -1.51 20.44 -22.72
CA PHE A 209 -2.19 21.62 -23.22
C PHE A 209 -3.69 21.36 -23.35
N PRO A 210 -4.40 21.16 -22.23
CA PRO A 210 -5.83 20.91 -22.23
C PRO A 210 -6.63 22.05 -22.87
N GLU A 211 -7.46 21.71 -23.85
CA GLU A 211 -8.40 22.64 -24.48
C GLU A 211 -9.62 22.91 -23.59
N ASN A 212 -10.06 21.90 -22.83
CA ASN A 212 -11.15 22.00 -21.86
C ASN A 212 -11.09 20.86 -20.83
N GLN A 213 -11.90 20.98 -19.76
CA GLN A 213 -11.94 19.99 -18.67
C GLN A 213 -12.32 18.59 -19.13
N THR A 214 -13.21 18.48 -20.12
CA THR A 214 -13.70 17.19 -20.63
C THR A 214 -12.59 16.42 -21.34
N LEU A 215 -11.86 17.08 -22.25
CA LEU A 215 -10.73 16.50 -22.96
C LEU A 215 -9.56 16.19 -22.02
N LEU A 216 -9.32 17.04 -21.02
CA LEU A 216 -8.35 16.75 -19.97
C LEU A 216 -8.70 15.46 -19.22
N SER A 217 -9.96 15.29 -18.82
CA SER A 217 -10.43 14.11 -18.12
C SER A 217 -10.32 12.84 -18.97
N GLN A 218 -10.65 12.94 -20.27
CA GLN A 218 -10.48 11.84 -21.23
C GLN A 218 -9.00 11.49 -21.45
N ALA A 219 -8.11 12.48 -21.52
CA ALA A 219 -6.67 12.28 -21.63
C ALA A 219 -6.08 11.61 -20.39
N GLN A 220 -6.45 12.09 -19.20
CA GLN A 220 -6.05 11.47 -17.93
C GLN A 220 -6.52 10.02 -17.87
N PHE A 221 -7.80 9.75 -18.15
CA PHE A 221 -8.32 8.39 -18.16
C PHE A 221 -7.58 7.49 -19.15
N ARG A 222 -7.37 7.94 -20.40
CA ARG A 222 -6.66 7.19 -21.44
C ARG A 222 -5.24 6.82 -21.03
N LEU A 223 -4.47 7.78 -20.52
CA LEU A 223 -3.06 7.58 -20.16
C LEU A 223 -2.93 6.71 -18.89
N LYS A 224 -3.79 6.93 -17.89
CA LYS A 224 -3.86 6.07 -16.70
C LYS A 224 -4.24 4.64 -17.07
N PHE A 225 -5.24 4.46 -17.93
CA PHE A 225 -5.64 3.14 -18.40
C PHE A 225 -4.50 2.46 -19.15
N GLU A 226 -3.79 3.18 -20.03
CA GLU A 226 -2.60 2.67 -20.72
C GLU A 226 -1.57 2.10 -19.76
N GLU A 227 -1.24 2.91 -18.76
CA GLU A 227 -0.20 2.62 -17.81
C GLU A 227 -0.57 1.37 -17.01
N LEU A 228 -1.78 1.35 -16.45
CA LEU A 228 -2.26 0.20 -15.68
C LEU A 228 -2.45 -1.04 -16.56
N PHE A 229 -2.89 -0.89 -17.82
CA PHE A 229 -3.09 -2.01 -18.75
C PHE A 229 -1.78 -2.73 -19.06
N TYR A 230 -0.73 -2.00 -19.41
CA TYR A 230 0.56 -2.61 -19.72
C TYR A 230 1.24 -3.26 -18.52
N ILE A 231 1.07 -2.68 -17.33
CA ILE A 231 1.49 -3.32 -16.08
C ILE A 231 0.78 -4.65 -15.90
N GLN A 232 -0.56 -4.64 -15.98
CA GLN A 232 -1.35 -5.86 -15.77
C GLN A 232 -1.05 -6.91 -16.84
N LEU A 233 -0.89 -6.50 -18.11
CA LEU A 233 -0.50 -7.38 -19.21
C LEU A 233 0.86 -8.04 -18.92
N GLN A 234 1.86 -7.27 -18.52
CA GLN A 234 3.19 -7.79 -18.18
C GLN A 234 3.15 -8.76 -17.00
N LEU A 235 2.43 -8.43 -15.93
CA LEU A 235 2.30 -9.30 -14.75
C LEU A 235 1.62 -10.63 -15.13
N ILE A 236 0.53 -10.58 -15.91
CA ILE A 236 -0.17 -11.79 -16.34
C ILE A 236 0.71 -12.64 -17.27
N ILE A 237 1.41 -12.04 -18.23
CA ILE A 237 2.35 -12.76 -19.11
C ILE A 237 3.47 -13.42 -18.28
N LYS A 238 4.05 -12.71 -17.30
CA LYS A 238 5.05 -13.28 -16.40
C LYS A 238 4.50 -14.49 -15.65
N ASN A 239 3.26 -14.43 -15.17
CA ASN A 239 2.60 -15.58 -14.53
C ASN A 239 2.39 -16.74 -15.49
N LEU A 240 1.94 -16.49 -16.72
CA LEU A 240 1.77 -17.54 -17.73
C LEU A 240 3.11 -18.21 -18.07
N ILE A 241 4.19 -17.43 -18.21
CA ILE A 241 5.54 -17.94 -18.43
C ILE A 241 6.04 -18.72 -17.21
N HIS A 242 5.74 -18.25 -16.00
CA HIS A 242 6.13 -18.94 -14.77
C HIS A 242 5.43 -20.30 -14.67
N LYS A 243 4.11 -20.34 -14.90
CA LYS A 243 3.32 -21.57 -14.93
C LYS A 243 3.76 -22.54 -16.04
N SER A 244 4.26 -22.05 -17.18
CA SER A 244 4.75 -22.92 -18.26
C SER A 244 6.17 -23.43 -18.02
N LYS A 245 7.04 -22.65 -17.37
CA LYS A 245 8.44 -23.02 -17.10
C LYS A 245 8.59 -23.88 -15.85
N ILE A 246 7.87 -23.56 -14.78
CA ILE A 246 7.97 -24.26 -13.51
C ILE A 246 6.85 -25.29 -13.42
N LYS A 247 7.21 -26.52 -13.78
CA LYS A 247 6.32 -27.67 -13.59
C LYS A 247 6.17 -27.95 -12.10
N GLY A 248 4.93 -28.12 -11.66
CA GLY A 248 4.58 -28.58 -10.32
C GLY A 248 4.24 -30.06 -10.35
N TYR A 249 4.02 -30.63 -9.17
CA TYR A 249 3.35 -31.92 -9.07
C TYR A 249 1.86 -31.74 -9.41
N ASN A 250 1.22 -32.77 -9.95
CA ASN A 250 -0.21 -32.73 -10.23
C ASN A 250 -0.97 -33.46 -9.12
N PHE A 251 -1.86 -32.78 -8.41
CA PHE A 251 -2.72 -33.39 -7.40
C PHE A 251 -4.10 -33.68 -8.01
N GLU A 252 -4.23 -34.82 -8.67
CA GLU A 252 -5.45 -35.21 -9.40
C GLU A 252 -6.57 -35.67 -8.45
N HIS A 253 -6.19 -36.24 -7.31
CA HIS A 253 -7.12 -36.91 -6.41
C HIS A 253 -7.47 -36.05 -5.18
N VAL A 254 -8.75 -36.05 -4.82
CA VAL A 254 -9.21 -35.61 -3.50
C VAL A 254 -9.76 -36.85 -2.82
N GLY A 255 -9.01 -37.36 -1.85
CA GLY A 255 -9.12 -38.71 -1.33
C GLY A 255 -9.75 -38.76 0.07
N ALA A 256 -9.43 -39.82 0.79
CA ALA A 256 -10.02 -40.11 2.09
C ALA A 256 -9.64 -39.04 3.13
N TYR A 257 -8.40 -38.56 3.14
CA TYR A 257 -7.96 -37.59 4.16
C TYR A 257 -8.79 -36.31 4.10
N PHE A 258 -8.95 -35.74 2.89
CA PHE A 258 -9.75 -34.54 2.72
C PHE A 258 -11.23 -34.78 2.98
N ASN A 259 -11.81 -35.82 2.38
CA ASN A 259 -13.27 -36.05 2.43
C ASN A 259 -13.72 -36.44 3.85
N SER A 260 -13.01 -37.34 4.52
CA SER A 260 -13.33 -37.72 5.91
C SER A 260 -13.15 -36.55 6.87
N PHE A 261 -12.10 -35.74 6.71
CA PHE A 261 -11.96 -34.53 7.51
C PHE A 261 -13.14 -33.58 7.32
N TYR A 262 -13.50 -33.29 6.06
CA TYR A 262 -14.57 -32.34 5.72
C TYR A 262 -15.95 -32.80 6.20
N GLN A 263 -16.25 -34.10 6.10
CA GLN A 263 -17.58 -34.64 6.41
C GLN A 263 -17.74 -35.02 7.88
N GLU A 264 -16.69 -35.53 8.54
CA GLU A 264 -16.82 -36.21 9.85
C GLU A 264 -16.07 -35.52 10.99
N HIS A 265 -15.09 -34.67 10.70
CA HIS A 265 -14.20 -34.11 11.74
C HIS A 265 -14.16 -32.59 11.77
N LEU A 266 -14.66 -31.93 10.74
CA LEU A 266 -14.72 -30.47 10.70
C LEU A 266 -15.81 -29.99 11.68
N PRO A 267 -15.46 -29.21 12.73
CA PRO A 267 -16.40 -28.89 13.80
C PRO A 267 -17.39 -27.76 13.46
N PHE A 268 -17.33 -27.20 12.25
CA PHE A 268 -18.15 -26.08 11.80
C PHE A 268 -18.32 -26.09 10.28
N ASP A 269 -19.37 -25.43 9.78
CA ASP A 269 -19.54 -25.24 8.35
C ASP A 269 -18.57 -24.22 7.76
N LEU A 270 -17.96 -24.57 6.62
CA LEU A 270 -17.14 -23.62 5.87
C LEU A 270 -18.00 -22.50 5.26
N THR A 271 -17.48 -21.28 5.30
CA THR A 271 -18.07 -20.13 4.63
C THR A 271 -18.00 -20.27 3.10
N ASN A 272 -18.80 -19.48 2.35
CA ASN A 272 -18.77 -19.51 0.90
C ASN A 272 -17.42 -19.01 0.37
N ALA A 273 -16.83 -18.02 1.04
CA ALA A 273 -15.48 -17.55 0.73
C ALA A 273 -14.43 -18.66 0.92
N GLN A 274 -14.47 -19.41 2.03
CA GLN A 274 -13.55 -20.54 2.26
C GLN A 274 -13.72 -21.65 1.21
N LYS A 275 -14.97 -22.02 0.88
CA LYS A 275 -15.27 -23.00 -0.17
C LYS A 275 -14.78 -22.54 -1.56
N ARG A 276 -14.96 -21.27 -1.90
CA ARG A 276 -14.46 -20.67 -3.15
C ARG A 276 -12.93 -20.76 -3.21
N VAL A 277 -12.24 -20.35 -2.15
CA VAL A 277 -10.77 -20.40 -2.07
C VAL A 277 -10.25 -21.83 -2.18
N LEU A 278 -10.88 -22.81 -1.53
CA LEU A 278 -10.48 -24.23 -1.67
C LEU A 278 -10.64 -24.75 -3.10
N ARG A 279 -11.67 -24.31 -3.84
CA ARG A 279 -11.81 -24.63 -5.27
C ARG A 279 -10.73 -23.98 -6.12
N GLU A 280 -10.36 -22.73 -5.82
CA GLU A 280 -9.25 -22.04 -6.50
C GLU A 280 -7.92 -22.77 -6.26
N ILE A 281 -7.64 -23.16 -5.01
CA ILE A 281 -6.44 -23.93 -4.65
C ILE A 281 -6.44 -25.27 -5.35
N ARG A 282 -7.54 -26.04 -5.30
CA ARG A 282 -7.65 -27.34 -5.98
C ARG A 282 -7.40 -27.22 -7.49
N ALA A 283 -7.93 -26.19 -8.13
CA ALA A 283 -7.73 -25.98 -9.55
C ALA A 283 -6.26 -25.73 -9.92
N ASP A 284 -5.51 -25.01 -9.08
CA ASP A 284 -4.07 -24.79 -9.28
C ASP A 284 -3.23 -26.03 -8.93
N LEU A 285 -3.58 -26.75 -7.86
CA LEU A 285 -2.89 -28.00 -7.47
C LEU A 285 -3.10 -29.11 -8.50
N GLY A 286 -4.26 -29.12 -9.17
CA GLY A 286 -4.56 -29.99 -10.31
C GLY A 286 -3.99 -29.48 -11.64
N SER A 287 -3.18 -28.43 -11.61
CA SER A 287 -2.49 -27.92 -12.81
C SER A 287 -1.08 -28.50 -12.87
N ASN A 288 -0.57 -28.77 -14.07
CA ASN A 288 0.82 -29.20 -14.27
C ASN A 288 1.87 -28.10 -13.95
N ALA A 289 1.45 -27.01 -13.31
CA ALA A 289 2.27 -25.86 -12.95
C ALA A 289 2.40 -25.75 -11.42
N GLN A 290 3.52 -25.21 -10.95
CA GLN A 290 3.67 -24.94 -9.52
C GLN A 290 2.67 -23.85 -9.09
N MET A 291 1.70 -24.20 -8.25
CA MET A 291 0.92 -23.22 -7.48
C MET A 291 1.85 -22.34 -6.63
N ASN A 292 1.73 -21.02 -6.78
CA ASN A 292 2.36 -20.02 -5.92
C ASN A 292 1.32 -18.95 -5.56
N ARG A 293 0.64 -19.14 -4.43
CA ARG A 293 -0.61 -18.45 -4.11
C ARG A 293 -0.55 -17.72 -2.77
N LEU A 294 -1.00 -16.47 -2.74
CA LEU A 294 -1.23 -15.68 -1.53
C LEU A 294 -2.69 -15.82 -1.08
N LEU A 295 -2.89 -16.49 0.05
CA LEU A 295 -4.12 -16.55 0.80
C LEU A 295 -4.22 -15.37 1.76
N GLN A 296 -5.12 -14.46 1.45
CA GLN A 296 -5.42 -13.29 2.25
C GLN A 296 -6.77 -13.46 2.94
N GLY A 297 -6.87 -12.99 4.17
CA GLY A 297 -8.13 -12.90 4.88
C GLY A 297 -7.93 -12.18 6.20
N ASP A 298 -9.01 -11.69 6.79
CA ASP A 298 -8.94 -11.03 8.08
C ASP A 298 -8.47 -11.98 9.20
N VAL A 299 -8.00 -11.45 10.33
CA VAL A 299 -7.60 -12.22 11.51
C VAL A 299 -8.80 -13.06 11.95
N GLY A 300 -8.64 -14.39 11.97
CA GLY A 300 -9.70 -15.32 12.33
C GLY A 300 -10.73 -15.62 11.22
N SER A 301 -10.46 -15.29 9.96
CA SER A 301 -11.28 -15.71 8.81
C SER A 301 -11.18 -17.20 8.45
N GLY A 302 -10.41 -18.00 9.22
CA GLY A 302 -10.20 -19.41 8.94
C GLY A 302 -9.10 -19.73 7.91
N LYS A 303 -8.06 -18.88 7.79
CA LYS A 303 -6.91 -19.18 6.92
C LYS A 303 -6.25 -20.53 7.25
N THR A 304 -6.08 -20.83 8.53
CA THR A 304 -5.46 -22.08 9.00
C THR A 304 -6.25 -23.33 8.59
N ILE A 305 -7.60 -23.27 8.57
CA ILE A 305 -8.40 -24.43 8.15
C ILE A 305 -8.27 -24.67 6.64
N VAL A 306 -8.24 -23.59 5.83
CA VAL A 306 -7.98 -23.68 4.39
C VAL A 306 -6.59 -24.27 4.13
N ALA A 307 -5.58 -23.86 4.90
CA ALA A 307 -4.22 -24.41 4.79
C ALA A 307 -4.17 -25.89 5.16
N LEU A 308 -4.80 -26.31 6.26
CA LEU A 308 -4.88 -27.73 6.64
C LEU A 308 -5.52 -28.56 5.53
N MET A 309 -6.70 -28.16 5.06
CA MET A 309 -7.40 -28.88 4.00
C MET A 309 -6.59 -28.94 2.70
N SER A 310 -5.80 -27.91 2.39
CA SER A 310 -4.86 -27.94 1.26
C SER A 310 -3.72 -28.95 1.48
N MET A 311 -3.20 -29.07 2.71
CA MET A 311 -2.21 -30.10 3.06
C MET A 311 -2.80 -31.50 2.93
N LEU A 312 -4.06 -31.72 3.31
CA LEU A 312 -4.74 -33.01 3.14
C LEU A 312 -4.85 -33.41 1.66
N MET A 313 -5.08 -32.46 0.74
CA MET A 313 -5.03 -32.76 -0.70
C MET A 313 -3.64 -33.25 -1.14
N ALA A 314 -2.56 -32.73 -0.55
CA ALA A 314 -1.21 -33.24 -0.84
C ALA A 314 -1.04 -34.69 -0.34
N LEU A 315 -1.53 -34.99 0.88
CA LEU A 315 -1.47 -36.33 1.46
C LEU A 315 -2.26 -37.35 0.62
N ASP A 316 -3.45 -36.97 0.14
CA ASP A 316 -4.28 -37.82 -0.73
C ASP A 316 -3.58 -38.21 -2.05
N ASN A 317 -2.55 -37.46 -2.46
CA ASN A 317 -1.75 -37.76 -3.65
C ASN A 317 -0.38 -38.37 -3.32
N GLY A 318 -0.17 -38.83 -2.08
CA GLY A 318 1.07 -39.50 -1.66
C GLY A 318 2.26 -38.57 -1.42
N PHE A 319 2.00 -37.27 -1.22
CA PHE A 319 3.02 -36.27 -0.89
C PHE A 319 3.02 -35.94 0.60
N GLN A 320 4.15 -35.42 1.08
CA GLN A 320 4.29 -34.80 2.39
C GLN A 320 4.01 -33.30 2.29
N ALA A 321 3.63 -32.68 3.40
CA ALA A 321 3.41 -31.25 3.50
C ALA A 321 4.18 -30.61 4.66
N CYS A 322 4.43 -29.30 4.59
CA CYS A 322 4.99 -28.57 5.71
C CYS A 322 4.30 -27.22 5.96
N LEU A 323 4.33 -26.77 7.22
CA LEU A 323 3.87 -25.44 7.63
C LEU A 323 4.99 -24.71 8.35
N MET A 324 5.45 -23.61 7.76
CA MET A 324 6.46 -22.73 8.32
C MET A 324 5.81 -21.51 8.98
N ALA A 325 6.17 -21.25 10.24
CA ALA A 325 5.72 -20.07 10.98
C ALA A 325 6.92 -19.22 11.46
N PRO A 326 6.76 -17.89 11.63
CA PRO A 326 7.84 -16.95 11.96
C PRO A 326 8.47 -17.16 13.34
N THR A 327 7.76 -17.76 14.28
CA THR A 327 8.20 -17.91 15.68
C THR A 327 7.88 -19.31 16.19
N ALA A 328 8.70 -19.79 17.14
CA ALA A 328 8.48 -21.09 17.76
C ALA A 328 7.10 -21.19 18.42
N ILE A 329 6.64 -20.11 19.06
CA ILE A 329 5.32 -20.03 19.70
C ILE A 329 4.21 -20.30 18.68
N LEU A 330 4.24 -19.62 17.53
CA LEU A 330 3.22 -19.81 16.50
C LEU A 330 3.30 -21.22 15.87
N SER A 331 4.50 -21.77 15.68
CA SER A 331 4.68 -23.16 15.24
C SER A 331 4.08 -24.17 16.23
N VAL A 332 4.31 -23.98 17.53
CA VAL A 332 3.73 -24.82 18.60
C VAL A 332 2.20 -24.72 18.61
N GLN A 333 1.66 -23.51 18.44
CA GLN A 333 0.22 -23.30 18.38
C GLN A 333 -0.42 -24.03 17.17
N HIS A 334 0.19 -23.89 15.98
CA HIS A 334 -0.25 -24.62 14.80
C HIS A 334 -0.13 -26.14 15.01
N TYR A 335 0.96 -26.60 15.64
CA TYR A 335 1.15 -28.01 15.95
C TYR A 335 0.03 -28.58 16.82
N HIS A 336 -0.27 -27.96 17.96
CA HIS A 336 -1.33 -28.46 18.84
C HIS A 336 -2.70 -28.39 18.18
N GLY A 337 -3.04 -27.27 17.53
CA GLY A 337 -4.33 -27.12 16.87
C GLY A 337 -4.56 -28.11 15.73
N LEU A 338 -3.55 -28.33 14.88
CA LEU A 338 -3.66 -29.29 13.78
C LEU A 338 -3.62 -30.75 14.29
N LYS A 339 -2.81 -31.04 15.31
CA LYS A 339 -2.76 -32.39 15.91
C LYS A 339 -4.08 -32.78 16.56
N GLU A 340 -4.78 -31.82 17.18
CA GLU A 340 -6.11 -32.04 17.75
C GLU A 340 -7.15 -32.31 16.65
N LEU A 341 -7.18 -31.48 15.60
CA LEU A 341 -8.10 -31.64 14.46
C LEU A 341 -7.86 -32.94 13.66
N CYS A 342 -6.62 -33.41 13.57
CA CYS A 342 -6.25 -34.61 12.82
C CYS A 342 -6.18 -35.89 13.66
N LYS A 343 -6.53 -35.84 14.95
CA LYS A 343 -6.35 -36.97 15.87
C LYS A 343 -7.01 -38.28 15.39
N SER A 344 -8.15 -38.18 14.72
CA SER A 344 -8.92 -39.32 14.21
C SER A 344 -8.51 -39.78 12.81
N LEU A 345 -7.67 -39.03 12.10
CA LEU A 345 -7.28 -39.30 10.70
C LEU A 345 -6.03 -40.15 10.56
N ASN A 346 -5.43 -40.62 11.66
CA ASN A 346 -4.17 -41.36 11.68
C ASN A 346 -3.04 -40.66 10.89
N ILE A 347 -2.99 -39.33 10.93
CA ILE A 347 -1.96 -38.52 10.27
C ILE A 347 -0.83 -38.23 11.25
N SER A 348 0.41 -38.51 10.85
CA SER A 348 1.60 -38.17 11.62
C SER A 348 1.97 -36.70 11.44
N ILE A 349 1.99 -35.96 12.54
CA ILE A 349 2.34 -34.54 12.59
C ILE A 349 3.43 -34.35 13.63
N GLU A 350 4.54 -33.70 13.25
CA GLU A 350 5.66 -33.40 14.15
C GLU A 350 6.07 -31.92 14.10
N LEU A 351 6.75 -31.47 15.16
CA LEU A 351 7.21 -30.10 15.35
C LEU A 351 8.75 -30.01 15.28
N LEU A 352 9.27 -29.15 14.41
CA LEU A 352 10.69 -28.84 14.31
C LEU A 352 10.98 -27.34 14.49
N THR A 353 11.56 -27.02 15.64
CA THR A 353 12.02 -25.68 16.01
C THR A 353 13.50 -25.66 16.41
N GLY A 354 14.08 -24.46 16.53
CA GLY A 354 15.46 -24.28 17.01
C GLY A 354 15.75 -24.95 18.34
N SER A 355 14.76 -25.02 19.25
CA SER A 355 14.87 -25.62 20.59
C SER A 355 14.61 -27.12 20.66
N THR A 356 14.31 -27.77 19.53
CA THR A 356 14.05 -29.24 19.49
C THR A 356 15.32 -30.01 19.84
N LYS A 357 15.22 -30.96 20.78
CA LYS A 357 16.35 -31.79 21.23
C LYS A 357 16.94 -32.62 20.09
N THR A 358 18.24 -32.86 20.12
CA THR A 358 18.96 -33.62 19.09
C THR A 358 18.41 -35.03 18.90
N SER A 359 18.02 -35.72 19.98
CA SER A 359 17.41 -37.05 19.92
C SER A 359 16.10 -37.06 19.11
N ASP A 360 15.27 -36.05 19.32
CA ASP A 360 13.95 -35.95 18.67
C ASP A 360 14.11 -35.49 17.22
N ARG A 361 15.06 -34.57 16.96
CA ARG A 361 15.45 -34.19 15.59
C ARG A 361 15.85 -35.40 14.75
N ASN A 362 16.68 -36.31 15.29
CA ASN A 362 17.12 -37.50 14.55
C ASN A 362 15.93 -38.39 14.15
N LYS A 363 14.97 -38.62 15.06
CA LYS A 363 13.75 -39.39 14.77
C LYS A 363 12.88 -38.70 13.70
N ILE A 364 12.73 -37.38 13.80
CA ILE A 364 11.97 -36.59 12.82
C ILE A 364 12.64 -36.68 11.44
N HIS A 365 13.96 -36.57 11.36
CA HIS A 365 14.70 -36.69 10.09
C HIS A 365 14.53 -38.07 9.46
N GLU A 366 14.65 -39.14 10.26
CA GLU A 366 14.46 -40.51 9.78
C GLU A 366 13.03 -40.74 9.26
N ALA A 367 12.02 -40.31 10.01
CA ALA A 367 10.62 -40.43 9.60
C ALA A 367 10.28 -39.58 8.35
N LEU A 368 10.95 -38.44 8.17
CA LEU A 368 10.80 -37.59 6.98
C LEU A 368 11.36 -38.24 5.73
N GLU A 369 12.57 -38.82 5.83
CA GLU A 369 13.27 -39.46 4.72
C GLU A 369 12.59 -40.78 4.31
N ASN A 370 12.07 -41.55 5.27
CA ASN A 370 11.37 -42.81 5.00
C ASN A 370 9.92 -42.58 4.54
N GLY A 371 9.35 -41.41 4.81
CA GLY A 371 8.01 -40.99 4.38
C GLY A 371 6.90 -41.29 5.39
N ASP A 372 7.25 -41.78 6.58
CA ASP A 372 6.31 -42.08 7.66
C ASP A 372 5.72 -40.79 8.27
N LEU A 373 6.44 -39.67 8.16
CA LEU A 373 5.96 -38.37 8.60
C LEU A 373 5.15 -37.66 7.50
N ASN A 374 3.87 -37.38 7.73
CA ASN A 374 2.98 -36.75 6.76
C ASN A 374 3.10 -35.22 6.74
N ILE A 375 3.05 -34.58 7.92
CA ILE A 375 3.07 -33.12 8.05
C ILE A 375 4.18 -32.69 9.03
N LEU A 376 5.03 -31.76 8.58
CA LEU A 376 6.05 -31.14 9.43
C LEU A 376 5.75 -29.66 9.68
N ILE A 377 5.63 -29.28 10.94
CA ILE A 377 5.38 -27.89 11.35
C ILE A 377 6.65 -27.34 11.96
N GLY A 378 7.02 -26.10 11.66
CA GLY A 378 8.28 -25.57 12.18
C GLY A 378 8.53 -24.11 11.90
N THR A 379 9.77 -23.70 12.22
CA THR A 379 10.28 -22.34 11.99
C THR A 379 11.26 -22.35 10.81
N HIS A 380 12.16 -21.36 10.74
CA HIS A 380 13.28 -21.36 9.79
C HIS A 380 14.15 -22.64 9.85
N ALA A 381 14.06 -23.43 10.94
CA ALA A 381 14.68 -24.74 11.05
C ALA A 381 14.30 -25.70 9.90
N LEU A 382 13.10 -25.56 9.31
CA LEU A 382 12.67 -26.34 8.14
C LEU A 382 13.54 -26.13 6.90
N LEU A 383 14.26 -25.00 6.84
CA LEU A 383 15.10 -24.60 5.71
C LEU A 383 16.54 -25.12 5.84
N GLU A 384 16.89 -25.77 6.95
CA GLU A 384 18.21 -26.36 7.16
C GLU A 384 18.46 -27.49 6.13
N ASP A 385 19.70 -27.64 5.65
CA ASP A 385 20.04 -28.63 4.61
C ASP A 385 19.82 -30.08 5.07
N LYS A 386 19.90 -30.31 6.39
CA LYS A 386 19.65 -31.62 7.03
C LYS A 386 18.18 -32.07 6.97
N VAL A 387 17.24 -31.15 6.79
CA VAL A 387 15.81 -31.49 6.67
C VAL A 387 15.54 -31.98 5.25
N LYS A 388 15.44 -33.30 5.07
CA LYS A 388 15.15 -33.91 3.77
C LYS A 388 13.82 -34.63 3.82
N PHE A 389 12.93 -34.28 2.90
CA PHE A 389 11.65 -34.95 2.73
C PHE A 389 11.82 -36.07 1.70
N LYS A 390 11.08 -37.16 1.85
CA LYS A 390 10.94 -38.17 0.80
C LYS A 390 10.27 -37.58 -0.44
N ASN A 391 9.16 -36.87 -0.24
CA ASN A 391 8.38 -36.30 -1.34
C ASN A 391 7.54 -35.09 -0.89
N LEU A 392 8.17 -33.93 -0.69
CA LEU A 392 7.45 -32.70 -0.33
C LEU A 392 6.63 -32.19 -1.53
N GLY A 393 5.32 -32.08 -1.36
CA GLY A 393 4.40 -31.61 -2.42
C GLY A 393 3.80 -30.23 -2.17
N LEU A 394 3.61 -29.82 -0.92
CA LEU A 394 3.04 -28.52 -0.55
C LEU A 394 3.75 -27.91 0.66
N ALA A 395 4.13 -26.64 0.56
CA ALA A 395 4.64 -25.85 1.66
C ALA A 395 3.72 -24.65 1.94
N VAL A 396 3.25 -24.56 3.19
CA VAL A 396 2.46 -23.45 3.71
C VAL A 396 3.37 -22.51 4.49
N ILE A 397 3.30 -21.21 4.23
CA ILE A 397 4.08 -20.18 4.92
C ILE A 397 3.11 -19.20 5.57
N ASP A 398 3.14 -19.09 6.90
CA ASP A 398 2.33 -18.13 7.65
C ASP A 398 3.11 -16.83 7.93
N GLU A 399 2.42 -15.69 7.86
CA GLU A 399 2.94 -14.34 8.10
C GLU A 399 4.22 -13.99 7.31
N GLN A 400 4.07 -13.94 5.98
CA GLN A 400 5.18 -13.86 5.01
C GLN A 400 6.21 -12.73 5.19
N HIS A 401 5.82 -11.61 5.80
CA HIS A 401 6.64 -10.39 5.82
C HIS A 401 7.92 -10.52 6.67
N ARG A 402 8.08 -11.61 7.41
CA ARG A 402 9.26 -11.89 8.23
C ARG A 402 10.30 -12.79 7.56
N PHE A 403 10.02 -13.33 6.36
CA PHE A 403 10.91 -14.26 5.67
C PHE A 403 11.44 -13.67 4.35
N GLY A 404 12.76 -13.68 4.18
CA GLY A 404 13.41 -13.17 2.97
C GLY A 404 13.12 -14.03 1.73
N VAL A 405 13.11 -13.42 0.54
CA VAL A 405 12.91 -14.12 -0.75
C VAL A 405 13.87 -15.30 -0.94
N ALA A 406 15.15 -15.12 -0.57
CA ALA A 406 16.18 -16.14 -0.68
C ALA A 406 15.95 -17.36 0.24
N GLN A 407 15.35 -17.15 1.42
CA GLN A 407 15.02 -18.23 2.34
C GLN A 407 13.92 -19.14 1.79
N ARG A 408 12.94 -18.55 1.08
CA ARG A 408 11.82 -19.29 0.47
C ARG A 408 12.27 -20.18 -0.70
N SER A 409 13.23 -19.72 -1.50
CA SER A 409 13.79 -20.50 -2.61
C SER A 409 14.42 -21.82 -2.14
N LYS A 410 14.87 -21.92 -0.88
CA LYS A 410 15.41 -23.19 -0.34
C LYS A 410 14.36 -24.31 -0.30
N LEU A 411 13.08 -24.00 -0.13
CA LEU A 411 12.00 -25.01 -0.17
C LEU A 411 11.81 -25.58 -1.58
N TRP A 412 12.14 -24.80 -2.63
CA TRP A 412 12.02 -25.25 -4.01
C TRP A 412 12.98 -26.40 -4.34
N HIS A 413 14.10 -26.46 -3.60
CA HIS A 413 15.16 -27.45 -3.79
C HIS A 413 14.98 -28.70 -2.89
N LYS A 414 13.89 -28.77 -2.11
CA LYS A 414 13.61 -29.90 -1.21
C LYS A 414 12.96 -31.10 -1.92
N ASN A 415 12.70 -31.00 -3.21
CA ASN A 415 12.22 -32.10 -4.05
C ASN A 415 12.73 -31.91 -5.50
N THR A 416 12.58 -32.92 -6.35
CA THR A 416 13.05 -32.92 -7.75
C THR A 416 12.33 -31.87 -8.60
N SER A 417 11.02 -31.75 -8.42
CA SER A 417 10.23 -30.61 -8.90
C SER A 417 9.86 -29.73 -7.72
N PRO A 418 9.72 -28.42 -7.89
CA PRO A 418 9.46 -27.54 -6.78
C PRO A 418 8.04 -27.77 -6.21
N PRO A 419 7.89 -27.89 -4.87
CA PRO A 419 6.59 -28.08 -4.24
C PRO A 419 5.70 -26.86 -4.45
N HIS A 420 4.39 -27.07 -4.38
CA HIS A 420 3.43 -25.98 -4.35
C HIS A 420 3.64 -25.08 -3.12
N ILE A 421 3.43 -23.77 -3.29
CA ILE A 421 3.60 -22.78 -2.23
C ILE A 421 2.27 -22.07 -1.96
N LEU A 422 1.82 -22.16 -0.71
CA LEU A 422 0.68 -21.41 -0.19
C LEU A 422 1.16 -20.44 0.88
N ILE A 423 0.98 -19.16 0.65
CA ILE A 423 1.41 -18.09 1.57
C ILE A 423 0.18 -17.51 2.26
N MET A 424 0.21 -17.35 3.58
CA MET A 424 -0.86 -16.73 4.35
C MET A 424 -0.41 -15.38 4.91
N THR A 425 -1.31 -14.40 4.91
CA THR A 425 -1.10 -13.14 5.64
C THR A 425 -2.30 -12.81 6.50
N ALA A 426 -2.05 -12.38 7.74
CA ALA A 426 -3.08 -11.86 8.63
C ALA A 426 -3.42 -10.39 8.34
N THR A 427 -2.50 -9.64 7.74
CA THR A 427 -2.72 -8.25 7.36
C THR A 427 -3.37 -8.18 5.98
N PRO A 428 -4.59 -7.63 5.88
CA PRO A 428 -5.17 -7.43 4.57
C PRO A 428 -4.33 -6.43 3.81
N ILE A 429 -3.78 -6.83 2.66
CA ILE A 429 -3.18 -5.92 1.69
C ILE A 429 -4.32 -5.41 0.80
N PRO A 430 -4.42 -4.10 0.50
CA PRO A 430 -5.44 -3.62 -0.43
C PRO A 430 -5.37 -4.42 -1.72
N ARG A 431 -6.52 -4.94 -2.20
CA ARG A 431 -6.56 -5.81 -3.40
C ARG A 431 -5.83 -5.15 -4.58
N THR A 432 -5.93 -3.84 -4.71
CA THR A 432 -5.26 -3.04 -5.74
C THR A 432 -3.73 -3.13 -5.64
N LEU A 433 -3.17 -3.06 -4.43
CA LEU A 433 -1.73 -3.20 -4.19
C LEU A 433 -1.25 -4.64 -4.33
N ALA A 434 -2.06 -5.62 -3.90
CA ALA A 434 -1.77 -7.04 -4.11
C ALA A 434 -1.68 -7.36 -5.62
N MET A 435 -2.60 -6.83 -6.42
CA MET A 435 -2.66 -7.00 -7.87
C MET A 435 -1.52 -6.34 -8.64
N SER A 436 -0.87 -5.35 -8.03
CA SER A 436 0.12 -4.50 -8.71
C SER A 436 1.55 -4.88 -8.30
N VAL A 437 1.77 -5.20 -7.01
CA VAL A 437 3.11 -5.44 -6.45
C VAL A 437 3.46 -6.92 -6.33
N TYR A 438 2.48 -7.77 -6.02
CA TYR A 438 2.66 -9.22 -5.89
C TYR A 438 2.15 -9.97 -7.12
N GLY A 439 2.30 -9.34 -8.29
CA GLY A 439 1.71 -9.85 -9.53
C GLY A 439 2.30 -11.18 -10.00
N ASP A 440 3.36 -11.69 -9.37
CA ASP A 440 3.90 -13.06 -9.54
C ASP A 440 3.13 -14.14 -8.75
N LEU A 441 2.25 -13.72 -7.83
CA LEU A 441 1.42 -14.58 -6.99
C LEU A 441 -0.04 -14.56 -7.47
N ASP A 442 -0.66 -15.74 -7.50
CA ASP A 442 -2.12 -15.81 -7.55
C ASP A 442 -2.69 -15.41 -6.18
N VAL A 443 -3.72 -14.58 -6.14
CA VAL A 443 -4.28 -14.06 -4.87
C VAL A 443 -5.67 -14.64 -4.64
N SER A 444 -5.86 -15.31 -3.50
CA SER A 444 -7.15 -15.71 -2.96
C SER A 444 -7.51 -14.84 -1.77
N VAL A 445 -8.76 -14.38 -1.72
CA VAL A 445 -9.27 -13.55 -0.62
C VAL A 445 -10.40 -14.28 0.10
N ILE A 446 -10.31 -14.40 1.42
CA ILE A 446 -11.41 -14.78 2.30
C ILE A 446 -12.01 -13.49 2.87
N ASP A 447 -13.14 -13.08 2.31
CA ASP A 447 -13.91 -11.87 2.64
C ASP A 447 -15.11 -12.12 3.57
N GLU A 448 -15.26 -13.34 4.07
CA GLU A 448 -16.31 -13.71 5.03
C GLU A 448 -15.69 -14.17 6.36
N LEU A 449 -16.29 -13.75 7.48
CA LEU A 449 -15.95 -14.26 8.81
C LEU A 449 -16.81 -15.51 9.14
N PRO A 450 -16.28 -16.48 9.90
CA PRO A 450 -17.06 -17.64 10.33
C PRO A 450 -18.30 -17.24 11.15
N PRO A 451 -19.42 -17.99 11.02
CA PRO A 451 -20.64 -17.72 11.78
C PRO A 451 -20.40 -17.85 13.30
N GLY A 452 -21.09 -17.03 14.10
CA GLY A 452 -21.03 -17.06 15.57
C GLY A 452 -19.99 -16.12 16.21
N ARG A 453 -19.10 -15.49 15.43
CA ARG A 453 -18.14 -14.53 15.96
C ARG A 453 -18.76 -13.15 16.16
N LYS A 454 -18.67 -12.61 17.37
CA LYS A 454 -19.11 -11.24 17.69
C LYS A 454 -18.04 -10.22 17.33
N ASN A 455 -18.45 -9.10 16.74
CA ASN A 455 -17.54 -8.01 16.40
C ASN A 455 -16.95 -7.37 17.67
N VAL A 456 -15.66 -7.02 17.63
CA VAL A 456 -14.99 -6.34 18.75
C VAL A 456 -15.52 -4.91 18.83
N LYS A 457 -16.02 -4.51 20.00
CA LYS A 457 -16.44 -3.12 20.25
C LYS A 457 -15.21 -2.26 20.46
N THR A 458 -14.84 -1.48 19.45
CA THR A 458 -13.68 -0.59 19.50
C THR A 458 -14.12 0.80 19.95
N VAL A 459 -13.46 1.36 20.95
CA VAL A 459 -13.75 2.70 21.49
C VAL A 459 -12.47 3.50 21.68
N HIS A 460 -12.53 4.79 21.38
CA HIS A 460 -11.46 5.75 21.65
C HIS A 460 -11.71 6.46 22.98
N ARG A 461 -10.69 6.54 23.84
CA ARG A 461 -10.71 7.20 25.15
C ARG A 461 -9.45 8.05 25.33
N TYR A 462 -9.60 9.13 26.07
CA TYR A 462 -8.49 10.00 26.42
C TYR A 462 -7.93 9.62 27.80
N ASP A 463 -6.70 10.03 28.11
CA ASP A 463 -6.07 9.78 29.42
C ASP A 463 -6.94 10.22 30.62
N LYS A 464 -7.71 11.30 30.48
CA LYS A 464 -8.68 11.74 31.51
C LYS A 464 -9.74 10.70 31.88
N ASN A 465 -9.94 9.69 31.04
CA ASN A 465 -10.90 8.62 31.24
C ASN A 465 -10.27 7.37 31.92
N ARG A 466 -8.98 7.40 32.28
CA ARG A 466 -8.22 6.25 32.81
C ARG A 466 -8.90 5.56 34.00
N LEU A 467 -9.40 6.32 34.98
CA LEU A 467 -10.13 5.75 36.14
C LEU A 467 -11.39 4.96 35.74
N LYS A 468 -12.11 5.41 34.70
CA LYS A 468 -13.27 4.68 34.18
C LYS A 468 -12.86 3.39 33.49
N VAL A 469 -11.72 3.42 32.79
CA VAL A 469 -11.15 2.22 32.16
C VAL A 469 -10.69 1.22 33.21
N PHE A 470 -10.04 1.66 34.29
CA PHE A 470 -9.66 0.77 35.40
C PHE A 470 -10.85 0.11 36.08
N LYS A 471 -11.94 0.85 36.30
CA LYS A 471 -13.20 0.25 36.76
C LYS A 471 -13.69 -0.83 35.80
N PHE A 472 -13.69 -0.54 34.50
CA PHE A 472 -14.09 -1.50 33.47
C PHE A 472 -13.20 -2.76 33.46
N ILE A 473 -11.89 -2.62 33.64
CA ILE A 473 -10.94 -3.75 33.79
C ILE A 473 -11.34 -4.63 34.98
N ARG A 474 -11.63 -4.04 36.16
CA ARG A 474 -12.10 -4.80 37.33
C ARG A 474 -13.38 -5.56 37.06
N ASP A 475 -14.37 -4.90 36.46
CA ASP A 475 -15.67 -5.50 36.15
C ASP A 475 -15.54 -6.70 35.17
N GLU A 476 -14.57 -6.65 34.25
CA GLU A 476 -14.31 -7.72 33.30
C GLU A 476 -13.52 -8.87 33.94
N ILE A 477 -12.52 -8.59 34.78
CA ILE A 477 -11.80 -9.62 35.55
C ILE A 477 -12.73 -10.36 36.52
N ALA A 478 -13.67 -9.64 37.16
CA ALA A 478 -14.67 -10.24 38.04
C ALA A 478 -15.58 -11.25 37.30
N LYS A 479 -15.71 -11.14 35.98
CA LYS A 479 -16.42 -12.12 35.13
C LYS A 479 -15.53 -13.30 34.71
N GLY A 480 -14.31 -13.41 35.26
CA GLY A 480 -13.33 -14.44 34.93
C GLY A 480 -12.54 -14.18 33.64
N ARG A 481 -12.54 -12.95 33.12
CA ARG A 481 -11.93 -12.62 31.83
C ARG A 481 -10.50 -12.11 31.98
N GLN A 482 -9.73 -12.20 30.90
CA GLN A 482 -8.35 -11.73 30.85
C GLN A 482 -8.16 -10.51 29.95
N ILE A 483 -7.13 -9.72 30.20
CA ILE A 483 -6.96 -8.38 29.65
C ILE A 483 -5.53 -8.17 29.13
N TYR A 484 -5.43 -7.66 27.91
CA TYR A 484 -4.17 -7.19 27.32
C TYR A 484 -4.03 -5.68 27.48
N ILE A 485 -2.85 -5.21 27.91
CA ILE A 485 -2.47 -3.80 27.93
C ILE A 485 -1.17 -3.64 27.14
N VAL A 486 -1.24 -2.94 26.02
CA VAL A 486 -0.14 -2.84 25.05
C VAL A 486 0.40 -1.42 25.00
N TYR A 487 1.72 -1.29 25.18
CA TYR A 487 2.47 -0.05 25.09
C TYR A 487 3.29 -0.01 23.78
N PRO A 488 3.46 1.17 23.16
CA PRO A 488 4.25 1.32 21.95
C PRO A 488 5.74 1.15 22.24
N LEU A 489 6.48 0.70 21.22
CA LEU A 489 7.95 0.79 21.16
C LEU A 489 8.30 1.92 20.17
N ILE A 490 9.02 2.94 20.61
CA ILE A 490 9.60 3.98 19.77
C ILE A 490 11.01 3.55 19.35
N GLN A 491 11.14 3.13 18.09
CA GLN A 491 12.41 2.65 17.52
C GLN A 491 13.59 3.66 17.63
N GLU A 492 13.31 4.95 17.84
CA GLU A 492 14.33 5.99 17.94
C GLU A 492 15.03 6.06 19.32
N SER A 493 14.49 5.43 20.38
CA SER A 493 15.11 5.45 21.71
C SER A 493 14.74 4.25 22.60
N GLU A 494 15.47 3.14 22.45
CA GLU A 494 15.25 1.90 23.23
C GLU A 494 15.32 2.04 24.76
N LYS A 495 15.86 3.16 25.28
CA LYS A 495 15.90 3.45 26.73
C LYS A 495 14.60 4.08 27.25
N MET A 496 13.93 4.93 26.47
CA MET A 496 12.65 5.53 26.89
C MET A 496 11.52 4.51 26.84
N ASP A 497 11.50 3.61 25.85
CA ASP A 497 10.43 2.61 25.71
C ASP A 497 10.33 1.64 26.87
N TYR A 498 11.48 1.20 27.37
CA TYR A 498 11.53 0.31 28.53
C TYR A 498 11.00 1.01 29.77
N LYS A 499 11.27 2.31 29.90
CA LYS A 499 10.77 3.13 30.99
C LYS A 499 9.25 3.30 30.89
N ASP A 500 8.70 3.64 29.73
CA ASP A 500 7.25 3.80 29.54
C ASP A 500 6.48 2.50 29.85
N LEU A 501 7.00 1.34 29.42
CA LEU A 501 6.42 0.04 29.75
C LEU A 501 6.50 -0.26 31.25
N MET A 502 7.66 -0.03 31.88
CA MET A 502 7.86 -0.33 33.30
C MET A 502 7.05 0.62 34.19
N ASP A 503 7.01 1.91 33.88
CA ASP A 503 6.17 2.90 34.54
C ASP A 503 4.68 2.50 34.42
N GLY A 504 4.29 2.01 33.24
CA GLY A 504 2.97 1.42 32.99
C GLY A 504 2.68 0.20 33.84
N TYR A 505 3.60 -0.77 33.88
CA TYR A 505 3.51 -1.98 34.69
C TYR A 505 3.40 -1.67 36.19
N GLU A 506 4.21 -0.75 36.70
CA GLU A 506 4.13 -0.27 38.08
C GLU A 506 2.81 0.44 38.37
N SER A 507 2.29 1.22 37.43
CA SER A 507 0.97 1.85 37.57
C SER A 507 -0.15 0.81 37.65
N ILE A 508 -0.11 -0.24 36.83
CA ILE A 508 -1.11 -1.31 36.84
C ILE A 508 -0.98 -2.14 38.11
N THR A 509 0.24 -2.47 38.55
CA THR A 509 0.48 -3.22 39.79
C THR A 509 0.00 -2.47 41.03
N ARG A 510 0.13 -1.13 41.04
CA ARG A 510 -0.42 -0.30 42.13
C ARG A 510 -1.95 -0.31 42.18
N GLU A 511 -2.61 -0.30 41.02
CA GLU A 511 -4.08 -0.27 40.93
C GLU A 511 -4.72 -1.67 41.10
N PHE A 512 -3.98 -2.72 40.75
CA PHE A 512 -4.36 -4.13 40.80
C PHE A 512 -3.33 -4.91 41.64
N PRO A 513 -3.36 -4.76 42.97
CA PRO A 513 -2.34 -5.34 43.85
C PRO A 513 -2.49 -6.86 44.02
N MET A 514 -1.35 -7.51 44.28
CA MET A 514 -1.31 -8.91 44.72
C MET A 514 -1.82 -9.05 46.17
N PRO A 515 -2.40 -10.20 46.56
CA PRO A 515 -2.52 -11.44 45.79
C PRO A 515 -3.78 -11.53 44.92
N GLU A 516 -4.71 -10.57 45.03
CA GLU A 516 -6.02 -10.58 44.35
C GLU A 516 -5.87 -10.59 42.82
N TYR A 517 -4.91 -9.83 42.28
CA TYR A 517 -4.61 -9.79 40.85
C TYR A 517 -3.18 -10.25 40.58
N GLN A 518 -3.04 -11.09 39.55
CA GLN A 518 -1.76 -11.57 39.03
C GLN A 518 -1.52 -10.93 37.65
N ILE A 519 -0.37 -10.29 37.51
CA ILE A 519 -0.01 -9.53 36.30
C ILE A 519 1.24 -10.16 35.68
N SER A 520 1.22 -10.40 34.38
CA SER A 520 2.38 -10.80 33.59
C SER A 520 2.93 -9.62 32.78
N ILE A 521 4.23 -9.67 32.46
CA ILE A 521 4.91 -8.68 31.62
C ILE A 521 5.64 -9.35 30.46
N VAL A 522 5.49 -8.83 29.25
CA VAL A 522 6.16 -9.37 28.05
C VAL A 522 6.72 -8.26 27.17
N HIS A 523 8.04 -8.27 26.96
CA HIS A 523 8.71 -7.27 26.11
C HIS A 523 9.88 -7.83 25.31
N GLY A 524 10.29 -7.11 24.26
CA GLY A 524 11.29 -7.55 23.28
C GLY A 524 12.64 -7.96 23.86
N LYS A 525 13.08 -7.29 24.94
CA LYS A 525 14.36 -7.56 25.61
C LYS A 525 14.39 -8.79 26.53
N MET A 526 13.24 -9.39 26.87
CA MET A 526 13.24 -10.60 27.71
C MET A 526 13.88 -11.78 26.98
N LYS A 527 14.54 -12.68 27.72
CA LYS A 527 15.06 -13.91 27.15
C LYS A 527 13.89 -14.75 26.62
N PRO A 528 14.07 -15.52 25.53
CA PRO A 528 13.00 -16.35 24.97
C PRO A 528 12.31 -17.25 25.99
N ALA A 529 13.08 -17.91 26.88
CA ALA A 529 12.53 -18.77 27.93
C ALA A 529 11.63 -18.01 28.92
N ASP A 530 12.02 -16.80 29.32
CA ASP A 530 11.24 -15.97 30.26
C ASP A 530 9.94 -15.46 29.61
N LYS A 531 9.99 -15.10 28.32
CA LYS A 531 8.79 -14.75 27.53
C LYS A 531 7.82 -15.91 27.46
N ASP A 532 8.33 -17.09 27.11
CA ASP A 532 7.52 -18.29 26.96
C ASP A 532 6.86 -18.66 28.30
N PHE A 533 7.59 -18.52 29.41
CA PHE A 533 7.06 -18.71 30.76
C PHE A 533 5.91 -17.75 31.08
N GLU A 534 6.10 -16.44 30.94
CA GLU A 534 5.07 -15.42 31.23
C GLU A 534 3.85 -15.54 30.29
N MET A 535 4.08 -15.87 29.02
CA MET A 535 2.99 -16.16 28.07
C MET A 535 2.18 -17.39 28.51
N GLN A 536 2.84 -18.47 28.96
CA GLN A 536 2.15 -19.67 29.42
C GLN A 536 1.31 -19.42 30.68
N ARG A 537 1.82 -18.64 31.63
CA ARG A 537 1.05 -18.24 32.82
C ARG A 537 -0.27 -17.56 32.44
N PHE A 538 -0.20 -16.64 31.50
CA PHE A 538 -1.39 -15.97 30.98
C PHE A 538 -2.30 -16.92 30.21
N VAL A 539 -1.78 -17.78 29.33
CA VAL A 539 -2.61 -18.76 28.59
C VAL A 539 -3.35 -19.71 29.54
N LYS A 540 -2.73 -20.12 30.65
CA LYS A 540 -3.32 -20.99 31.66
C LYS A 540 -4.32 -20.28 32.59
N GLY A 541 -4.44 -18.96 32.50
CA GLY A 541 -5.30 -18.16 33.37
C GLY A 541 -4.69 -17.86 34.75
N GLU A 542 -3.40 -18.13 34.95
CA GLU A 542 -2.70 -17.83 36.22
C GLU A 542 -2.52 -16.32 36.42
N THR A 543 -2.45 -15.55 35.34
CA THR A 543 -2.44 -14.08 35.35
C THR A 543 -3.67 -13.52 34.63
N GLN A 544 -4.31 -12.50 35.20
CA GLN A 544 -5.52 -11.88 34.63
C GLN A 544 -5.18 -10.74 33.67
N ILE A 545 -4.05 -10.07 33.88
CA ILE A 545 -3.60 -8.93 33.07
C ILE A 545 -2.22 -9.23 32.50
N MET A 546 -2.05 -9.00 31.20
CA MET A 546 -0.75 -9.02 30.54
C MET A 546 -0.39 -7.61 30.05
N VAL A 547 0.71 -7.07 30.58
CA VAL A 547 1.30 -5.81 30.15
C VAL A 547 2.40 -6.11 29.14
N ALA A 548 2.35 -5.53 27.95
CA ALA A 548 3.32 -5.87 26.93
C ALA A 548 3.57 -4.79 25.89
N THR A 549 4.58 -5.03 25.06
CA THR A 549 4.85 -4.21 23.88
C THR A 549 4.28 -4.87 22.60
N THR A 550 4.59 -4.31 21.43
CA THR A 550 4.21 -4.86 20.10
C THR A 550 4.66 -6.31 19.85
N VAL A 551 5.42 -6.93 20.75
CA VAL A 551 5.81 -8.35 20.64
C VAL A 551 4.59 -9.28 20.60
N ILE A 552 3.46 -8.91 21.22
CA ILE A 552 2.20 -9.69 21.17
C ILE A 552 1.53 -9.64 19.79
N GLU A 553 1.98 -8.75 18.89
CA GLU A 553 1.50 -8.69 17.51
C GLU A 553 1.57 -10.06 16.83
N VAL A 554 2.48 -10.96 17.24
CA VAL A 554 2.57 -12.34 16.73
C VAL A 554 2.39 -13.39 17.84
N GLY A 555 1.27 -14.10 17.78
CA GLY A 555 1.31 -15.56 17.91
C GLY A 555 0.78 -16.23 19.18
N VAL A 556 -0.08 -15.60 19.99
CA VAL A 556 -0.80 -16.37 21.04
C VAL A 556 -2.31 -16.17 20.94
N ASN A 557 -3.04 -17.29 20.97
CA ASN A 557 -4.49 -17.35 21.03
C ASN A 557 -4.91 -17.56 22.49
N VAL A 558 -5.57 -16.57 23.09
CA VAL A 558 -6.18 -16.72 24.42
C VAL A 558 -7.68 -16.49 24.28
N PRO A 559 -8.51 -17.55 24.17
CA PRO A 559 -9.96 -17.39 23.98
C PRO A 559 -10.65 -16.59 25.08
N ASN A 560 -10.12 -16.65 26.31
CA ASN A 560 -10.63 -15.95 27.48
C ASN A 560 -10.20 -14.46 27.57
N ALA A 561 -9.27 -14.03 26.70
CA ALA A 561 -8.87 -12.62 26.63
C ALA A 561 -9.92 -11.83 25.84
N SER A 562 -10.67 -10.99 26.56
CA SER A 562 -11.83 -10.27 26.00
C SER A 562 -11.61 -8.76 25.88
N VAL A 563 -10.62 -8.20 26.57
CA VAL A 563 -10.33 -6.76 26.54
C VAL A 563 -8.90 -6.52 26.05
N MET A 564 -8.78 -5.67 25.04
CA MET A 564 -7.51 -5.15 24.53
C MET A 564 -7.44 -3.65 24.82
N ILE A 565 -6.40 -3.20 25.51
CA ILE A 565 -6.12 -1.79 25.78
C ILE A 565 -4.82 -1.44 25.09
N ILE A 566 -4.85 -0.42 24.23
CA ILE A 566 -3.68 0.07 23.51
C ILE A 566 -3.39 1.47 24.03
N GLU A 567 -2.30 1.60 24.77
CA GLU A 567 -1.82 2.87 25.33
C GLU A 567 -1.10 3.67 24.26
N SER A 568 -1.27 5.00 24.26
CA SER A 568 -0.68 5.89 23.25
C SER A 568 -0.94 5.40 21.80
N ALA A 569 -2.19 5.05 21.50
CA ALA A 569 -2.60 4.42 20.25
C ALA A 569 -2.25 5.26 18.99
N GLU A 570 -2.08 6.57 19.13
CA GLU A 570 -1.63 7.48 18.06
C GLU A 570 -0.23 7.15 17.51
N ARG A 571 0.60 6.46 18.32
CA ARG A 571 1.96 6.05 17.95
C ARG A 571 1.99 4.79 17.09
N PHE A 572 0.88 4.08 16.94
CA PHE A 572 0.81 2.85 16.16
C PHE A 572 0.34 3.10 14.73
N GLY A 573 0.82 2.24 13.83
CA GLY A 573 0.25 2.11 12.49
C GLY A 573 -1.16 1.53 12.52
N LEU A 574 -1.99 1.86 11.53
CA LEU A 574 -3.36 1.36 11.46
C LEU A 574 -3.41 -0.18 11.33
N SER A 575 -2.50 -0.75 10.53
CA SER A 575 -2.30 -2.20 10.38
C SER A 575 -1.89 -2.89 11.69
N GLN A 576 -1.03 -2.26 12.49
CA GLN A 576 -0.64 -2.78 13.82
C GLN A 576 -1.81 -2.75 14.80
N LEU A 577 -2.57 -1.64 14.84
CA LEU A 577 -3.78 -1.52 15.66
C LEU A 577 -4.81 -2.59 15.33
N HIS A 578 -5.00 -2.89 14.04
CA HIS A 578 -5.88 -3.96 13.59
C HIS A 578 -5.43 -5.35 14.03
N GLN A 579 -4.13 -5.66 13.90
CA GLN A 579 -3.57 -6.92 14.37
C GLN A 579 -3.72 -7.09 15.89
N LEU A 580 -3.45 -6.03 16.67
CA LEU A 580 -3.63 -6.02 18.12
C LEU A 580 -5.11 -6.21 18.48
N ARG A 581 -6.03 -5.51 17.82
CA ARG A 581 -7.49 -5.71 17.99
C ARG A 581 -7.89 -7.16 17.73
N GLY A 582 -7.31 -7.81 16.71
CA GLY A 582 -7.56 -9.21 16.35
C GLY A 582 -7.02 -10.24 17.36
N ARG A 583 -6.31 -9.82 18.41
CA ARG A 583 -5.87 -10.70 19.52
C ARG A 583 -6.98 -11.00 20.51
N VAL A 584 -8.07 -10.21 20.52
CA VAL A 584 -9.28 -10.45 21.30
C VAL A 584 -10.46 -10.83 20.38
N GLY A 585 -11.58 -11.27 20.94
CA GLY A 585 -12.76 -11.67 20.15
C GLY A 585 -12.62 -13.05 19.52
N ARG A 586 -11.97 -13.98 20.22
CA ARG A 586 -11.79 -15.38 19.79
C ARG A 586 -12.73 -16.36 20.49
N GLY A 587 -13.30 -15.99 21.64
CA GLY A 587 -14.39 -16.71 22.30
C GLY A 587 -15.78 -16.27 21.83
N ALA A 588 -16.83 -16.90 22.36
CA ALA A 588 -18.22 -16.53 22.13
C ALA A 588 -18.65 -15.21 22.81
N GLU A 589 -17.81 -14.73 23.73
CA GLU A 589 -18.05 -13.55 24.54
C GLU A 589 -17.80 -12.25 23.78
N GLN A 590 -18.56 -11.21 24.15
CA GLN A 590 -18.34 -9.87 23.60
C GLN A 590 -16.97 -9.34 24.02
N SER A 591 -16.14 -9.00 23.04
CA SER A 591 -14.81 -8.43 23.27
C SER A 591 -14.76 -6.93 22.99
N TYR A 592 -13.78 -6.26 23.59
CA TYR A 592 -13.62 -4.81 23.59
C TYR A 592 -12.18 -4.43 23.23
N CYS A 593 -12.02 -3.37 22.43
CA CYS A 593 -10.73 -2.77 22.14
C CYS A 593 -10.78 -1.28 22.53
N ILE A 594 -9.93 -0.86 23.45
CA ILE A 594 -9.88 0.49 23.99
C ILE A 594 -8.59 1.14 23.51
N LEU A 595 -8.73 2.16 22.67
CA LEU A 595 -7.63 2.98 22.17
C LEU A 595 -7.47 4.17 23.12
N MET A 596 -6.37 4.20 23.88
CA MET A 596 -6.04 5.28 24.81
C MET A 596 -5.09 6.26 24.14
N THR A 597 -5.39 7.56 24.18
CA THR A 597 -4.51 8.59 23.61
C THR A 597 -4.44 9.84 24.49
N SER A 598 -3.40 10.62 24.23
CA SER A 598 -3.33 12.00 24.71
C SER A 598 -4.33 12.91 23.99
N HIS A 599 -4.51 14.14 24.49
CA HIS A 599 -5.37 15.15 23.86
C HIS A 599 -4.76 15.79 22.60
N LYS A 600 -3.46 15.63 22.38
CA LYS A 600 -2.73 16.29 21.28
C LYS A 600 -2.59 15.32 20.10
N LEU A 601 -3.54 15.36 19.17
CA LEU A 601 -3.56 14.49 17.99
C LEU A 601 -3.42 15.28 16.69
N SER A 602 -2.55 14.81 15.78
CA SER A 602 -2.50 15.29 14.39
C SER A 602 -3.76 14.87 13.61
N GLU A 603 -4.03 15.50 12.47
CA GLU A 603 -5.18 15.14 11.61
C GLU A 603 -5.08 13.68 11.12
N ASP A 604 -3.89 13.23 10.73
CA ASP A 604 -3.66 11.84 10.32
C ASP A 604 -3.92 10.87 11.47
N SER A 605 -3.51 11.20 12.70
CA SER A 605 -3.74 10.37 13.87
C SER A 605 -5.23 10.28 14.21
N LYS A 606 -5.96 11.39 14.10
CA LYS A 606 -7.43 11.41 14.27
C LYS A 606 -8.10 10.52 13.23
N THR A 607 -7.71 10.65 11.96
CA THR A 607 -8.26 9.85 10.86
C THR A 607 -8.02 8.36 11.08
N ARG A 608 -6.80 7.97 11.51
CA ARG A 608 -6.46 6.59 11.85
C ARG A 608 -7.35 6.04 12.97
N LEU A 609 -7.42 6.74 14.09
CA LEU A 609 -8.20 6.30 15.26
C LEU A 609 -9.69 6.22 14.96
N GLN A 610 -10.22 7.20 14.23
CA GLN A 610 -11.63 7.22 13.82
C GLN A 610 -11.95 6.03 12.91
N THR A 611 -11.07 5.72 11.95
CA THR A 611 -11.22 4.54 11.07
C THR A 611 -11.23 3.24 11.87
N MET A 612 -10.30 3.08 12.83
CA MET A 612 -10.26 1.90 13.70
C MET A 612 -11.53 1.73 14.55
N VAL A 613 -12.20 2.82 14.91
CA VAL A 613 -13.46 2.81 15.66
C VAL A 613 -14.67 2.55 14.75
N SER A 614 -14.67 3.08 13.53
CA SER A 614 -15.84 3.03 12.63
C SER A 614 -16.03 1.67 11.96
N THR A 615 -14.94 0.95 11.66
CA THR A 615 -15.02 -0.32 10.91
C THR A 615 -14.28 -1.45 11.60
N ASN A 616 -14.82 -2.66 11.47
CA ASN A 616 -14.14 -3.90 11.84
C ASN A 616 -13.50 -4.60 10.63
N ASP A 617 -13.76 -4.13 9.41
CA ASP A 617 -13.24 -4.73 8.19
C ASP A 617 -11.75 -4.38 8.01
N GLY A 618 -10.90 -5.40 8.12
CA GLY A 618 -9.47 -5.25 7.91
C GLY A 618 -9.07 -4.78 6.50
N PHE A 619 -9.89 -5.02 5.47
CA PHE A 619 -9.62 -4.54 4.11
C PHE A 619 -9.85 -3.03 3.98
N GLU A 620 -10.93 -2.52 4.57
CA GLU A 620 -11.22 -1.09 4.62
C GLU A 620 -10.14 -0.32 5.39
N ILE A 621 -9.73 -0.88 6.54
CA ILE A 621 -8.60 -0.41 7.33
C ILE A 621 -7.34 -0.32 6.46
N ALA A 622 -6.98 -1.40 5.77
CA ALA A 622 -5.79 -1.41 4.92
C ALA A 622 -5.83 -0.38 3.78
N GLU A 623 -7.02 -0.13 3.20
CA GLU A 623 -7.18 0.91 2.17
C GLU A 623 -6.93 2.32 2.74
N VAL A 624 -7.42 2.60 3.95
CA VAL A 624 -7.17 3.89 4.62
C VAL A 624 -5.70 4.02 5.04
N ASP A 625 -5.07 2.96 5.55
CA ASP A 625 -3.64 2.96 5.89
C ASP A 625 -2.79 3.29 4.66
N LEU A 626 -3.11 2.67 3.51
CA LEU A 626 -2.45 2.94 2.24
C LEU A 626 -2.67 4.38 1.75
N LYS A 627 -3.88 4.95 1.94
CA LYS A 627 -4.17 6.36 1.61
C LYS A 627 -3.34 7.34 2.45
N LEU A 628 -3.17 7.05 3.74
CA LEU A 628 -2.46 7.91 4.68
C LEU A 628 -0.94 7.83 4.53
N ARG A 629 -0.40 6.63 4.30
CA ARG A 629 1.06 6.41 4.14
C ARG A 629 1.56 6.67 2.73
N GLY A 630 0.69 6.50 1.73
CA GLY A 630 1.10 6.38 0.34
C GLY A 630 1.77 5.01 0.04
N PRO A 631 1.92 4.65 -1.23
CA PRO A 631 2.40 3.32 -1.63
C PRO A 631 3.90 3.06 -1.37
N GLY A 632 4.70 4.10 -1.09
CA GLY A 632 6.15 3.98 -0.97
C GLY A 632 6.66 3.37 0.34
N ASP A 633 5.90 3.50 1.44
CA ASP A 633 6.40 3.23 2.80
C ASP A 633 6.09 1.80 3.31
N LEU A 634 5.19 1.06 2.65
CA LEU A 634 4.84 -0.32 3.03
C LEU A 634 5.92 -1.35 2.69
N MET A 635 6.93 -0.96 1.91
CA MET A 635 7.79 -1.90 1.19
C MET A 635 9.21 -2.05 1.72
N GLY A 636 9.64 -1.26 2.72
CA GLY A 636 10.92 -1.42 3.44
C GLY A 636 12.16 -1.69 2.57
N THR A 637 13.04 -0.70 2.39
CA THR A 637 14.30 -0.77 1.61
C THR A 637 14.15 -1.34 0.20
N GLN A 638 14.01 -0.45 -0.80
CA GLN A 638 14.22 -0.68 -2.25
C GLN A 638 14.12 -2.14 -2.71
N GLN A 639 12.97 -2.78 -2.48
CA GLN A 639 12.67 -4.01 -3.19
C GLN A 639 12.26 -3.62 -4.61
N SER A 640 12.86 -4.29 -5.58
CA SER A 640 12.79 -4.08 -7.04
C SER A 640 11.38 -4.24 -7.67
N GLY A 641 10.31 -4.13 -6.88
CA GLY A 641 8.92 -4.34 -7.27
C GLY A 641 8.02 -3.10 -7.16
N VAL A 642 8.53 -1.95 -6.74
CA VAL A 642 7.71 -0.71 -6.73
C VAL A 642 7.37 -0.35 -8.18
N LEU A 643 6.10 -0.45 -8.53
CA LEU A 643 5.58 0.14 -9.76
C LEU A 643 5.76 1.65 -9.68
N ASN A 644 6.73 2.16 -10.42
CA ASN A 644 6.93 3.60 -10.55
C ASN A 644 5.88 4.16 -11.52
N LEU A 645 4.64 4.33 -11.05
CA LEU A 645 3.55 4.92 -11.83
C LEU A 645 3.83 6.40 -12.06
N LYS A 646 3.70 6.85 -13.30
CA LYS A 646 3.93 8.23 -13.69
C LYS A 646 2.68 9.09 -13.59
N ILE A 647 1.50 8.54 -13.88
CA ILE A 647 0.23 9.28 -13.91
C ILE A 647 -0.88 8.63 -13.11
N ALA A 648 -0.94 7.30 -13.08
CA ALA A 648 -1.93 6.55 -12.36
C ALA A 648 -1.58 6.46 -10.87
N ASP A 649 -2.61 6.39 -10.05
CA ASP A 649 -2.51 6.18 -8.62
C ASP A 649 -3.30 4.91 -8.29
N VAL A 650 -2.63 3.85 -7.82
CA VAL A 650 -3.24 2.54 -7.51
C VAL A 650 -4.43 2.65 -6.56
N ILE A 651 -4.44 3.70 -5.72
CA ILE A 651 -5.45 3.92 -4.70
C ILE A 651 -6.64 4.69 -5.30
N LYS A 652 -6.37 5.81 -5.99
CA LYS A 652 -7.43 6.66 -6.55
C LYS A 652 -8.07 6.04 -7.79
N ASP A 653 -7.29 5.31 -8.59
CA ASP A 653 -7.69 4.78 -9.90
C ASP A 653 -8.03 3.27 -9.84
N LYS A 654 -8.57 2.81 -8.70
CA LYS A 654 -8.94 1.40 -8.46
C LYS A 654 -9.84 0.82 -9.56
N ASP A 655 -10.83 1.58 -10.01
CA ASP A 655 -11.76 1.12 -11.04
C ASP A 655 -11.07 0.97 -12.40
N ILE A 656 -10.20 1.92 -12.76
CA ILE A 656 -9.39 1.87 -13.98
C ILE A 656 -8.48 0.63 -13.95
N LEU A 657 -7.85 0.35 -12.81
CA LEU A 657 -7.01 -0.84 -12.61
C LEU A 657 -7.78 -2.15 -12.81
N GLN A 658 -9.00 -2.24 -12.30
CA GLN A 658 -9.84 -3.42 -12.46
C GLN A 658 -10.21 -3.65 -13.92
N HIS A 659 -10.64 -2.60 -14.63
CA HIS A 659 -10.91 -2.66 -16.06
C HIS A 659 -9.67 -3.06 -16.85
N ALA A 660 -8.54 -2.40 -16.61
CA ALA A 660 -7.26 -2.70 -17.25
C ALA A 660 -6.88 -4.18 -17.10
N ARG A 661 -7.01 -4.75 -15.90
CA ARG A 661 -6.75 -6.17 -15.65
C ARG A 661 -7.74 -7.08 -16.37
N HIS A 662 -9.02 -6.72 -16.40
CA HIS A 662 -10.05 -7.49 -17.10
C HIS A 662 -9.72 -7.62 -18.59
N TYR A 663 -9.47 -6.50 -19.27
CA TYR A 663 -9.12 -6.50 -20.70
C TYR A 663 -7.81 -7.24 -20.97
N ALA A 664 -6.78 -7.06 -20.13
CA ALA A 664 -5.53 -7.80 -20.27
C ALA A 664 -5.75 -9.33 -20.17
N LYS A 665 -6.61 -9.80 -19.25
CA LYS A 665 -6.97 -11.22 -19.13
C LYS A 665 -7.75 -11.73 -20.34
N VAL A 666 -8.73 -10.96 -20.83
CA VAL A 666 -9.54 -11.35 -22.00
C VAL A 666 -8.64 -11.52 -23.22
N ILE A 667 -7.77 -10.56 -23.48
CA ILE A 667 -6.81 -10.60 -24.60
C ILE A 667 -5.87 -11.80 -24.49
N LEU A 668 -5.24 -12.00 -23.33
CA LEU A 668 -4.30 -13.11 -23.14
C LEU A 668 -4.97 -14.49 -23.09
N LYS A 669 -6.26 -14.58 -22.76
CA LYS A 669 -7.01 -15.83 -22.83
C LYS A 669 -7.30 -16.21 -24.29
N ALA A 670 -7.61 -15.24 -25.14
CA ALA A 670 -7.84 -15.46 -26.56
C ALA A 670 -6.51 -15.66 -27.33
N ASP A 671 -5.47 -14.93 -26.95
CA ASP A 671 -4.18 -14.92 -27.64
C ASP A 671 -3.01 -14.77 -26.66
N PRO A 672 -2.59 -15.87 -26.00
CA PRO A 672 -1.53 -15.85 -24.98
C PRO A 672 -0.19 -15.32 -25.48
N SER A 673 0.06 -15.42 -26.79
CA SER A 673 1.30 -15.01 -27.42
C SER A 673 1.24 -13.60 -28.04
N LEU A 674 0.06 -12.99 -28.10
CA LEU A 674 -0.24 -11.75 -28.84
C LEU A 674 0.06 -11.86 -30.35
N ALA A 675 -0.19 -13.03 -30.97
CA ALA A 675 0.09 -13.34 -32.37
C ALA A 675 -0.93 -12.82 -33.38
N LEU A 676 -2.15 -12.54 -32.95
CA LEU A 676 -3.20 -12.09 -33.83
C LEU A 676 -2.86 -10.72 -34.44
N PRO A 677 -3.25 -10.45 -35.70
CA PRO A 677 -2.96 -9.18 -36.37
C PRO A 677 -3.44 -7.94 -35.58
N GLU A 678 -4.60 -8.06 -34.92
CA GLU A 678 -5.19 -7.02 -34.08
C GLU A 678 -4.38 -6.70 -32.81
N HIS A 679 -3.56 -7.63 -32.33
CA HIS A 679 -2.69 -7.47 -31.16
C HIS A 679 -1.24 -7.08 -31.51
N LYS A 680 -0.93 -6.88 -32.79
CA LYS A 680 0.42 -6.52 -33.25
C LYS A 680 0.96 -5.25 -32.58
N VAL A 681 0.10 -4.25 -32.37
CA VAL A 681 0.45 -3.01 -31.67
C VAL A 681 0.82 -3.32 -30.22
N LEU A 682 -0.02 -4.09 -29.52
CA LEU A 682 0.21 -4.49 -28.13
C LEU A 682 1.53 -5.26 -27.96
N ARG A 683 1.80 -6.22 -28.87
CA ARG A 683 3.04 -6.99 -28.87
C ARG A 683 4.25 -6.10 -29.12
N TYR A 684 4.16 -5.16 -30.06
CA TYR A 684 5.25 -4.23 -30.35
C TYR A 684 5.57 -3.37 -29.12
N THR A 685 4.56 -2.73 -28.53
CA THR A 685 4.73 -1.89 -27.35
C THR A 685 5.26 -2.70 -26.16
N TYR A 686 4.67 -3.88 -25.88
CA TYR A 686 5.18 -4.79 -24.85
C TYR A 686 6.65 -5.20 -25.08
N GLY A 687 7.01 -5.50 -26.32
CA GLY A 687 8.39 -5.83 -26.72
C GLY A 687 9.36 -4.68 -26.44
N GLN A 688 8.96 -3.43 -26.68
CA GLN A 688 9.78 -2.26 -26.33
C GLN A 688 9.96 -2.13 -24.81
N LEU A 689 8.90 -2.37 -24.03
CA LEU A 689 8.97 -2.27 -22.57
C LEU A 689 9.91 -3.27 -21.90
N THR A 690 10.04 -4.45 -22.49
CA THR A 690 10.89 -5.51 -21.93
C THR A 690 12.37 -5.34 -22.27
N LYS A 691 12.70 -4.72 -23.42
CA LYS A 691 14.09 -4.53 -23.88
C LYS A 691 14.86 -3.50 -23.07
N TYR A 692 14.19 -2.44 -22.61
CA TYR A 692 14.81 -1.37 -21.85
C TYR A 692 14.38 -1.53 -20.39
N LYS A 693 15.33 -1.82 -19.49
CA LYS A 693 15.08 -2.25 -18.09
C LYS A 693 14.26 -1.28 -17.21
N ASN A 694 13.87 -0.12 -17.74
CA ASN A 694 12.90 0.78 -17.13
C ASN A 694 11.56 0.68 -17.88
N ILE A 695 10.56 0.17 -17.18
CA ILE A 695 9.19 -0.15 -17.67
C ILE A 695 8.52 1.06 -18.37
N TRP A 696 9.02 2.29 -18.25
CA TRP A 696 8.29 3.50 -18.64
C TRP A 696 9.00 4.44 -19.62
N ASN A 697 10.19 4.08 -20.11
CA ASN A 697 10.83 4.89 -21.15
C ASN A 697 10.31 4.54 -22.55
N TYR A 698 9.30 3.68 -22.69
CA TYR A 698 8.83 3.23 -24.00
C TYR A 698 7.30 3.10 -24.17
N ILE A 699 6.49 3.29 -23.12
CA ILE A 699 5.02 3.35 -23.29
C ILE A 699 4.58 4.66 -23.94
N SER A 700 5.36 5.73 -23.92
CA SER A 700 4.93 7.04 -24.46
C SER A 700 5.59 7.40 -25.80
#